data_AF-A0AAV3URF7-F1
#
_entry.id   AF-A0AAV3URF7-F1
#
_cell.length_a   1.000
_cell.length_b   1.000
_cell.length_c   1.000
_cell.angle_alpha   90.00
_cell.angle_beta   90.00
_cell.angle_gamma   90.00
#
_symmetry.space_group_name_H-M   'P 1'
#
loop_
_entity.id
_entity.type
_entity.pdbx_description
1 polymer ?
#
loop_
_entity_poly.entity_id
_entity_poly.type
_entity_poly.pdbx_seq_one_letter_code
_entity_poly.pdbx_strand_id
1 'polypeptide(L)'
;MVLQENDVLRNLLQTLSSVHTDGKSLDVVFADRSFVVDEDTVAVSTEIDADVELCEADELRFVVDALSHQAWRIRLGARSEFKKFVRDYPAAPHVAGVVRSLVEDVYVDEQRTNEFKGLRQTVAFKADIIMADDDRHPPLDTLPREAALVEGVYQLALAGHVKGIAAINGDDRAFLGQTRHHLVEARSEHDAMRRRERARHVTDALLSRVAVPRFADEYAKDATFPADFTPDVRNVTHSATEPITARAVLGDALRDVSSTLVAVSVLFASGVLSAIHRIIGRLRVFALLRWVAKKSGVLGAWRWLLSTLIPGPISRASEEEQRNATAAALYRRLAAAGHSAEGFLTADGTLPHNVDPETVRPERIDVDALRAVSPEALETLNHSNLSKVDSPHADRSKLESGDAEKEITATVDTMTDLATEGTAADWYRCNHCLYRQPDVNTGYQGRELQRTERPAENDITVRRTARDARASTQCNASDVRIELDKRGLPHEIEKAFSVFGTRTVERRGWRGERLDVRAAVRQRAGAPYQQDVYRHRQQSNVSDRTIGVAIDLSRSMDIFEAKVALGALFRATSVVGDNIVASGFGTDRENGNRIKTPLVTAPNEAFQWRHLNAISEMDDTPTASGIEDVRDLLKNSRERILIVITDGKPNIPLNGTTPNREEAVADAKEQVREARRHHNVVVIGIGIGNEIDEGTLREMFGQRGYALADRSNLTERLVDVYRDQIEIGR
;
A
#
# COMPACT_ATOMS: atom_id res chain seq x y z
N MET A 1 -5.63 -9.58 29.43
CA MET A 1 -7.08 -9.88 29.39
C MET A 1 -7.33 -10.59 28.05
N VAL A 2 -8.43 -11.31 27.84
CA VAL A 2 -8.68 -12.00 26.56
C VAL A 2 -9.91 -11.37 25.93
N LEU A 3 -9.76 -10.83 24.72
CA LEU A 3 -10.92 -10.36 23.95
C LEU A 3 -11.92 -11.50 23.82
N GLN A 4 -13.14 -11.27 24.30
CA GLN A 4 -14.14 -12.32 24.30
C GLN A 4 -14.51 -12.71 22.87
N GLU A 5 -14.15 -13.94 22.49
CA GLU A 5 -14.55 -14.54 21.24
C GLU A 5 -16.08 -14.62 21.16
N ASN A 6 -16.67 -13.89 20.22
CA ASN A 6 -18.11 -13.89 19.99
C ASN A 6 -18.40 -13.60 18.51
N ASP A 7 -19.66 -13.83 18.10
CA ASP A 7 -20.08 -13.65 16.71
C ASP A 7 -20.00 -12.19 16.25
N VAL A 8 -20.07 -11.21 17.17
CA VAL A 8 -19.92 -9.78 16.82
C VAL A 8 -18.49 -9.50 16.39
N LEU A 9 -17.50 -9.96 17.15
CA LEU A 9 -16.08 -9.84 16.80
C LEU A 9 -15.77 -10.60 15.50
N ARG A 10 -16.28 -11.83 15.36
CA ARG A 10 -16.09 -12.62 14.12
C ARG A 10 -16.63 -11.88 12.90
N ASN A 11 -17.88 -11.41 12.95
CA ASN A 11 -18.52 -10.67 11.85
C ASN A 11 -17.78 -9.37 11.52
N LEU A 12 -17.26 -8.67 12.53
CA LEU A 12 -16.42 -7.49 12.35
C LEU A 12 -15.13 -7.85 11.59
N LEU A 13 -14.41 -8.89 12.03
CA LEU A 13 -13.18 -9.35 11.39
C LEU A 13 -13.42 -9.84 9.96
N GLN A 14 -14.49 -10.61 9.70
CA GLN A 14 -14.87 -11.00 8.34
C GLN A 14 -15.13 -9.77 7.46
N THR A 15 -15.85 -8.77 7.97
CA THR A 15 -16.09 -7.51 7.24
C THR A 15 -14.78 -6.78 6.95
N LEU A 16 -13.89 -6.67 7.93
CA LEU A 16 -12.60 -6.01 7.79
C LEU A 16 -11.66 -6.77 6.83
N SER A 17 -11.74 -8.09 6.76
CA SER A 17 -10.93 -8.90 5.84
C SER A 17 -11.08 -8.44 4.39
N SER A 18 -12.31 -8.08 3.98
CA SER A 18 -12.63 -7.58 2.64
C SER A 18 -11.88 -6.30 2.25
N VAL A 19 -11.43 -5.52 3.24
CA VAL A 19 -10.60 -4.32 3.03
C VAL A 19 -9.21 -4.71 2.52
N HIS A 20 -8.70 -5.86 2.96
CA HIS A 20 -7.35 -6.34 2.69
C HIS A 20 -7.26 -7.31 1.50
N THR A 21 -8.39 -7.88 1.06
CA THR A 21 -8.51 -8.89 -0.02
C THR A 21 -9.30 -8.39 -1.23
N ASP A 22 -9.16 -7.11 -1.58
CA ASP A 22 -9.78 -6.51 -2.77
C ASP A 22 -11.32 -6.66 -2.85
N GLY A 23 -11.99 -6.73 -1.69
CA GLY A 23 -13.45 -6.80 -1.57
C GLY A 23 -14.01 -8.20 -1.33
N LYS A 24 -13.18 -9.25 -1.37
CA LYS A 24 -13.57 -10.63 -1.04
C LYS A 24 -13.62 -10.81 0.48
N SER A 25 -14.79 -11.07 1.07
CA SER A 25 -14.82 -11.43 2.50
C SER A 25 -14.16 -12.79 2.71
N LEU A 26 -13.30 -12.88 3.72
CA LEU A 26 -12.75 -14.14 4.22
C LEU A 26 -13.59 -14.63 5.40
N ASP A 27 -13.66 -15.95 5.56
CA ASP A 27 -14.14 -16.58 6.77
C ASP A 27 -13.10 -16.47 7.89
N VAL A 28 -13.56 -16.14 9.09
CA VAL A 28 -12.70 -15.95 10.25
C VAL A 28 -13.05 -16.99 11.31
N VAL A 29 -12.05 -17.78 11.70
CA VAL A 29 -12.13 -18.70 12.84
C VAL A 29 -11.16 -18.23 13.93
N PHE A 30 -11.51 -18.45 15.18
CA PHE A 30 -10.61 -18.17 16.29
C PHE A 30 -9.72 -19.39 16.55
N ALA A 31 -8.44 -19.15 16.83
CA ALA A 31 -7.46 -20.18 17.14
C ALA A 31 -6.36 -19.60 18.02
N ASP A 32 -5.53 -20.46 18.61
CA ASP A 32 -4.47 -20.06 19.54
C ASP A 32 -3.38 -19.24 18.82
N ARG A 33 -3.26 -19.42 17.51
CA ARG A 33 -2.36 -18.67 16.64
C ARG A 33 -3.09 -18.16 15.40
N SER A 34 -2.59 -17.04 14.87
CA SER A 34 -3.12 -16.49 13.62
C SER A 34 -2.39 -17.10 12.42
N PHE A 35 -3.12 -17.70 11.48
CA PHE A 35 -2.55 -18.30 10.27
C PHE A 35 -3.59 -18.39 9.15
N VAL A 36 -3.11 -18.60 7.92
CA VAL A 36 -3.98 -18.89 6.78
C VAL A 36 -4.47 -20.34 6.86
N VAL A 37 -5.78 -20.57 6.93
CA VAL A 37 -6.34 -21.93 6.87
C VAL A 37 -6.37 -22.39 5.42
N ASP A 38 -6.98 -21.59 4.53
CA ASP A 38 -7.05 -21.81 3.08
C ASP A 38 -7.22 -20.46 2.32
N GLU A 39 -7.62 -20.49 1.05
CA GLU A 39 -7.77 -19.28 0.20
C GLU A 39 -9.00 -18.41 0.55
N ASP A 40 -9.89 -18.94 1.38
CA ASP A 40 -11.15 -18.31 1.79
C ASP A 40 -11.21 -18.10 3.31
N THR A 41 -10.37 -18.77 4.09
CA THR A 41 -10.46 -18.84 5.56
C THR A 41 -9.15 -18.45 6.25
N VAL A 42 -9.25 -17.61 7.27
CA VAL A 42 -8.15 -17.22 8.16
C VAL A 42 -8.47 -17.57 9.60
N ALA A 43 -7.48 -18.13 10.30
CA ALA A 43 -7.49 -18.26 11.73
C ALA A 43 -6.88 -17.01 12.35
N VAL A 44 -7.52 -16.45 13.37
CA VAL A 44 -7.06 -15.26 14.09
C VAL A 44 -7.05 -15.56 15.59
N SER A 45 -5.92 -15.27 16.24
CA SER A 45 -5.80 -15.38 17.69
C SER A 45 -6.22 -14.09 18.38
N THR A 46 -7.06 -14.25 19.41
CA THR A 46 -7.40 -13.21 20.38
C THR A 46 -6.51 -13.27 21.62
N GLU A 47 -5.69 -14.32 21.75
CA GLU A 47 -4.65 -14.43 22.77
C GLU A 47 -3.45 -13.60 22.32
N ILE A 48 -3.17 -12.52 23.05
CA ILE A 48 -2.02 -11.66 22.76
C ILE A 48 -0.88 -12.10 23.65
N ASP A 49 0.16 -12.58 22.97
CA ASP A 49 1.35 -13.10 23.62
C ASP A 49 2.29 -11.94 23.99
N ALA A 50 1.93 -11.18 25.02
CA ALA A 50 2.76 -10.09 25.56
C ALA A 50 2.67 -10.00 27.09
N ASP A 51 3.81 -9.82 27.76
CA ASP A 51 3.90 -9.56 29.21
C ASP A 51 3.54 -8.11 29.61
N VAL A 52 2.53 -7.55 28.94
CA VAL A 52 2.05 -6.18 29.21
C VAL A 52 0.53 -6.18 29.28
N GLU A 53 -0.02 -5.54 30.30
CA GLU A 53 -1.47 -5.31 30.38
C GLU A 53 -1.90 -4.31 29.29
N LEU A 54 -2.58 -4.82 28.28
CA LEU A 54 -3.13 -4.02 27.19
C LEU A 54 -4.55 -3.57 27.50
N CYS A 55 -4.91 -2.37 27.07
CA CYS A 55 -6.31 -1.95 27.06
C CYS A 55 -7.07 -2.65 25.92
N GLU A 56 -8.39 -2.80 26.02
CA GLU A 56 -9.22 -3.45 25.00
C GLU A 56 -8.99 -2.91 23.58
N ALA A 57 -8.71 -1.60 23.46
CA ALA A 57 -8.44 -0.97 22.17
C ALA A 57 -7.11 -1.43 21.56
N ASP A 58 -6.07 -1.61 22.39
CA ASP A 58 -4.80 -2.15 21.96
C ASP A 58 -4.93 -3.66 21.67
N GLU A 59 -5.73 -4.38 22.45
CA GLU A 59 -6.01 -5.79 22.16
C GLU A 59 -6.66 -5.96 20.77
N LEU A 60 -7.70 -5.15 20.49
CA LEU A 60 -8.37 -5.17 19.20
C LEU A 60 -7.41 -4.78 18.06
N ARG A 61 -6.49 -3.85 18.33
CA ARG A 61 -5.46 -3.43 17.38
C ARG A 61 -4.53 -4.58 17.00
N PHE A 62 -4.12 -5.43 17.96
CA PHE A 62 -3.34 -6.64 17.69
C PHE A 62 -4.11 -7.66 16.84
N VAL A 63 -5.37 -7.92 17.18
CA VAL A 63 -6.23 -8.87 16.45
C VAL A 63 -6.46 -8.42 15.01
N VAL A 64 -6.75 -7.13 14.80
CA VAL A 64 -6.94 -6.54 13.45
C VAL A 64 -5.63 -6.54 12.65
N ASP A 65 -4.49 -6.28 13.30
CA ASP A 65 -3.18 -6.39 12.66
C ASP A 65 -2.90 -7.81 12.16
N ALA A 66 -3.15 -8.82 13.02
CA ALA A 66 -2.99 -10.22 12.66
C ALA A 66 -3.90 -10.63 11.51
N LEU A 67 -5.19 -10.26 11.55
CA LEU A 67 -6.11 -10.45 10.43
C LEU A 67 -5.58 -9.81 9.14
N SER A 68 -5.13 -8.55 9.23
CA SER A 68 -4.63 -7.80 8.08
C SER A 68 -3.43 -8.50 7.45
N HIS A 69 -2.48 -8.94 8.27
CA HIS A 69 -1.30 -9.68 7.82
C HIS A 69 -1.69 -10.99 7.11
N GLN A 70 -2.55 -11.82 7.70
CA GLN A 70 -2.96 -13.10 7.10
C GLN A 70 -3.79 -12.92 5.82
N ALA A 71 -4.68 -11.92 5.78
CA ALA A 71 -5.44 -11.57 4.58
C ALA A 71 -4.53 -11.17 3.41
N TRP A 72 -3.43 -10.46 3.69
CA TRP A 72 -2.44 -10.12 2.66
C TRP A 72 -1.64 -11.32 2.16
N ARG A 73 -1.33 -12.30 3.02
CA ARG A 73 -0.69 -13.56 2.59
C ARG A 73 -1.56 -14.33 1.60
N ILE A 74 -2.87 -14.39 1.84
CA ILE A 74 -3.83 -14.96 0.87
C ILE A 74 -3.80 -14.18 -0.43
N ARG A 75 -3.93 -12.85 -0.36
CA ARG A 75 -3.94 -11.97 -1.54
C ARG A 75 -2.70 -12.13 -2.43
N LEU A 76 -1.54 -12.35 -1.83
CA LEU A 76 -0.26 -12.50 -2.53
C LEU A 76 0.01 -13.93 -3.02
N GLY A 77 -0.83 -14.92 -2.68
CA GLY A 77 -0.61 -16.31 -3.07
C GLY A 77 0.65 -16.94 -2.45
N ALA A 78 1.06 -16.45 -1.28
CA ALA A 78 2.36 -16.71 -0.67
C ALA A 78 2.64 -18.19 -0.29
N ARG A 79 1.62 -19.06 -0.35
CA ARG A 79 1.71 -20.46 0.06
C ARG A 79 2.33 -21.40 -0.97
N SER A 80 2.32 -21.02 -2.24
CA SER A 80 2.88 -21.87 -3.30
C SER A 80 4.39 -22.05 -3.07
N GLU A 81 4.86 -23.29 -3.16
CA GLU A 81 6.27 -23.70 -2.97
C GLU A 81 6.86 -23.71 -1.54
N PHE A 82 6.16 -23.26 -0.50
CA PHE A 82 6.68 -23.27 0.88
C PHE A 82 7.12 -24.68 1.34
N LYS A 83 6.27 -25.69 1.12
CA LYS A 83 6.57 -27.10 1.43
C LYS A 83 7.75 -27.67 0.63
N LYS A 84 8.04 -27.12 -0.54
CA LYS A 84 9.21 -27.53 -1.34
C LYS A 84 10.48 -26.97 -0.70
N PHE A 85 10.48 -25.69 -0.31
CA PHE A 85 11.59 -25.06 0.38
C PHE A 85 11.98 -25.81 1.67
N VAL A 86 11.02 -26.11 2.55
CA VAL A 86 11.30 -26.84 3.81
C VAL A 86 11.90 -28.22 3.55
N ARG A 87 11.45 -28.93 2.50
CA ARG A 87 11.99 -30.24 2.13
C ARG A 87 13.44 -30.19 1.62
N ASP A 88 13.91 -29.03 1.16
CA ASP A 88 15.31 -28.85 0.76
C ASP A 88 16.26 -28.89 1.99
N TYR A 89 15.73 -28.81 3.22
CA TYR A 89 16.48 -28.76 4.49
C TYR A 89 16.10 -29.88 5.49
N PRO A 90 16.36 -31.16 5.18
CA PRO A 90 15.90 -32.27 6.02
C PRO A 90 16.54 -32.31 7.42
N ALA A 91 17.71 -31.69 7.61
CA ALA A 91 18.41 -31.65 8.89
C ALA A 91 17.91 -30.55 9.85
N ALA A 92 17.21 -29.54 9.32
CA ALA A 92 16.67 -28.42 10.10
C ALA A 92 15.40 -27.82 9.44
N PRO A 93 14.32 -28.62 9.29
CA PRO A 93 13.13 -28.20 8.58
C PRO A 93 12.36 -27.04 9.26
N HIS A 94 12.38 -26.95 10.59
CA HIS A 94 11.72 -25.87 11.34
C HIS A 94 12.48 -24.56 11.18
N VAL A 95 13.82 -24.58 11.24
CA VAL A 95 14.64 -23.38 10.93
C VAL A 95 14.33 -22.86 9.53
N ALA A 96 14.35 -23.75 8.53
CA ALA A 96 14.03 -23.37 7.15
C ALA A 96 12.61 -22.81 7.01
N GLY A 97 11.64 -23.39 7.71
CA GLY A 97 10.26 -22.90 7.75
C GLY A 97 10.13 -21.51 8.37
N VAL A 98 10.81 -21.26 9.49
CA VAL A 98 10.84 -19.96 10.17
C VAL A 98 11.47 -18.91 9.26
N VAL A 99 12.69 -19.14 8.77
CA VAL A 99 13.41 -18.18 7.91
C VAL A 99 12.61 -17.85 6.65
N ARG A 100 12.01 -18.87 5.99
CA ARG A 100 11.18 -18.64 4.80
C ARG A 100 9.95 -17.79 5.10
N SER A 101 9.31 -18.02 6.25
CA SER A 101 8.13 -17.27 6.69
C SER A 101 8.52 -15.81 6.97
N LEU A 102 9.58 -15.57 7.74
CA LEU A 102 10.05 -14.23 8.09
C LEU A 102 10.41 -13.38 6.86
N VAL A 103 11.08 -13.97 5.87
CA VAL A 103 11.40 -13.28 4.61
C VAL A 103 10.14 -12.92 3.82
N GLU A 104 9.09 -13.75 3.86
CA GLU A 104 7.82 -13.40 3.23
C GLU A 104 7.04 -12.36 4.05
N ASP A 105 7.09 -12.46 5.37
CA ASP A 105 6.35 -11.60 6.29
C ASP A 105 6.85 -10.16 6.23
N VAL A 106 8.17 -9.92 6.11
CA VAL A 106 8.70 -8.56 5.90
C VAL A 106 8.22 -7.95 4.58
N TYR A 107 8.05 -8.76 3.53
CA TYR A 107 7.47 -8.32 2.26
C TYR A 107 5.98 -8.00 2.41
N VAL A 108 5.21 -8.90 3.03
CA VAL A 108 3.77 -8.72 3.32
C VAL A 108 3.53 -7.45 4.13
N ASP A 109 4.33 -7.24 5.17
CA ASP A 109 4.26 -6.06 6.04
C ASP A 109 4.60 -4.78 5.28
N GLU A 110 5.62 -4.79 4.42
CA GLU A 110 5.93 -3.64 3.57
C GLU A 110 4.78 -3.31 2.61
N GLN A 111 4.22 -4.32 1.92
CA GLN A 111 3.12 -4.09 0.97
C GLN A 111 1.87 -3.55 1.67
N ARG A 112 1.47 -4.15 2.80
CA ARG A 112 0.27 -3.73 3.53
C ARG A 112 0.42 -2.35 4.16
N THR A 113 1.59 -2.04 4.71
CA THR A 113 1.83 -0.74 5.34
C THR A 113 2.07 0.37 4.31
N ASN A 114 2.48 0.05 3.09
CA ASN A 114 2.51 1.00 1.97
C ASN A 114 1.10 1.35 1.47
N GLU A 115 0.20 0.36 1.40
CA GLU A 115 -1.20 0.61 1.04
C GLU A 115 -1.97 1.32 2.16
N PHE A 116 -1.73 0.93 3.41
CA PHE A 116 -2.40 1.46 4.60
C PHE A 116 -1.37 2.07 5.56
N LYS A 117 -0.93 3.29 5.28
CA LYS A 117 0.19 3.96 6.00
C LYS A 117 0.01 4.02 7.52
N GLY A 118 -1.22 4.13 8.00
CA GLY A 118 -1.56 4.12 9.42
C GLY A 118 -1.22 2.82 10.13
N LEU A 119 -1.12 1.69 9.40
CA LEU A 119 -0.67 0.42 9.97
C LEU A 119 0.79 0.47 10.40
N ARG A 120 1.66 1.32 9.82
CA ARG A 120 3.08 1.41 10.22
C ARG A 120 3.25 1.63 11.73
N GLN A 121 2.43 2.50 12.31
CA GLN A 121 2.46 2.76 13.75
C GLN A 121 1.93 1.57 14.56
N THR A 122 1.00 0.80 14.00
CA THR A 122 0.45 -0.42 14.62
C THR A 122 1.47 -1.55 14.62
N VAL A 123 2.10 -1.81 13.48
CA VAL A 123 3.12 -2.86 13.39
C VAL A 123 4.32 -2.51 14.26
N ALA A 124 4.76 -1.24 14.25
CA ALA A 124 5.82 -0.77 15.14
C ALA A 124 5.45 -0.92 16.63
N PHE A 125 4.27 -0.47 17.05
CA PHE A 125 3.80 -0.63 18.43
C PHE A 125 3.76 -2.09 18.86
N LYS A 126 3.23 -2.97 18.00
CA LYS A 126 3.19 -4.41 18.25
C LYS A 126 4.60 -5.00 18.39
N ALA A 127 5.50 -4.66 17.47
CA ALA A 127 6.89 -5.11 17.54
C ALA A 127 7.57 -4.62 18.81
N ASP A 128 7.39 -3.37 19.22
CA ASP A 128 7.96 -2.82 20.46
C ASP A 128 7.41 -3.55 21.72
N ILE A 129 6.10 -3.86 21.76
CA ILE A 129 5.49 -4.60 22.87
C ILE A 129 5.99 -6.05 22.93
N ILE A 130 6.05 -6.75 21.79
CA ILE A 130 6.57 -8.12 21.73
C ILE A 130 8.06 -8.13 22.11
N MET A 131 8.82 -7.16 21.60
CA MET A 131 10.23 -6.99 21.96
C MET A 131 10.41 -6.47 23.39
N ALA A 132 9.39 -6.12 24.16
CA ALA A 132 9.56 -5.76 25.58
C ALA A 132 9.57 -7.00 26.50
N ASP A 133 9.07 -8.13 26.01
CA ASP A 133 8.96 -9.38 26.75
C ASP A 133 10.31 -10.13 26.70
N ASP A 134 11.15 -9.95 27.71
CA ASP A 134 12.48 -10.58 27.79
C ASP A 134 12.41 -12.09 28.04
N ASP A 135 11.31 -12.60 28.63
CA ASP A 135 11.15 -14.04 28.87
C ASP A 135 10.94 -14.80 27.56
N ARG A 136 10.25 -14.17 26.60
CA ARG A 136 9.97 -14.77 25.28
C ARG A 136 10.96 -14.36 24.20
N HIS A 137 11.40 -13.12 24.24
CA HIS A 137 12.36 -12.54 23.28
C HIS A 137 13.59 -12.03 24.02
N PRO A 138 14.40 -12.93 24.58
CA PRO A 138 15.53 -12.55 25.42
C PRO A 138 16.65 -11.89 24.61
N PRO A 139 17.54 -11.13 25.28
CA PRO A 139 18.82 -10.73 24.71
C PRO A 139 19.66 -11.92 24.24
N LEU A 140 20.30 -11.81 23.08
CA LEU A 140 20.98 -12.94 22.44
C LEU A 140 22.11 -13.54 23.28
N ASP A 141 22.76 -12.73 24.12
CA ASP A 141 23.85 -13.15 24.99
C ASP A 141 23.40 -14.02 26.18
N THR A 142 22.09 -14.11 26.42
CA THR A 142 21.51 -15.00 27.42
C THR A 142 21.16 -16.39 26.86
N LEU A 143 21.19 -16.55 25.54
CA LEU A 143 20.84 -17.79 24.86
C LEU A 143 22.09 -18.60 24.48
N PRO A 144 21.97 -19.94 24.41
CA PRO A 144 22.96 -20.75 23.70
C PRO A 144 23.15 -20.24 22.27
N ARG A 145 24.37 -20.29 21.76
CA ARG A 145 24.73 -19.69 20.46
C ARG A 145 23.80 -20.09 19.32
N GLU A 146 23.41 -21.36 19.24
CA GLU A 146 22.52 -21.88 18.22
C GLU A 146 21.11 -21.27 18.28
N ALA A 147 20.57 -21.10 19.49
CA ALA A 147 19.29 -20.44 19.73
C ALA A 147 19.39 -18.92 19.47
N ALA A 148 20.49 -18.30 19.91
CA ALA A 148 20.76 -16.88 19.71
C ALA A 148 20.76 -16.49 18.23
N LEU A 149 21.28 -17.36 17.34
CA LEU A 149 21.26 -17.09 15.90
C LEU A 149 19.85 -17.13 15.32
N VAL A 150 19.03 -18.12 15.70
CA VAL A 150 17.64 -18.23 15.23
C VAL A 150 16.80 -17.06 15.75
N GLU A 151 16.92 -16.75 17.04
CA GLU A 151 16.23 -15.62 17.66
C GLU A 151 16.69 -14.28 17.07
N GLY A 152 17.97 -14.13 16.75
CA GLY A 152 18.49 -12.93 16.09
C GLY A 152 17.86 -12.69 14.72
N VAL A 153 17.65 -13.74 13.91
CA VAL A 153 16.95 -13.62 12.62
C VAL A 153 15.48 -13.21 12.85
N TYR A 154 14.83 -13.77 13.86
CA TYR A 154 13.46 -13.42 14.23
C TYR A 154 13.31 -11.96 14.65
N GLN A 155 14.10 -11.51 15.62
CA GLN A 155 14.07 -10.13 16.12
C GLN A 155 14.37 -9.11 15.01
N LEU A 156 15.30 -9.41 14.09
CA LEU A 156 15.56 -8.59 12.91
C LEU A 156 14.34 -8.46 12.00
N ALA A 157 13.66 -9.56 11.70
CA ALA A 157 12.48 -9.52 10.84
C ALA A 157 11.32 -8.75 11.49
N LEU A 158 11.13 -8.94 12.80
CA LEU A 158 10.07 -8.31 13.59
C LEU A 158 10.28 -6.79 13.76
N ALA A 159 11.48 -6.39 14.20
CA ALA A 159 11.74 -5.05 14.72
C ALA A 159 12.91 -4.32 14.04
N GLY A 160 13.64 -4.98 13.13
CA GLY A 160 14.78 -4.39 12.41
C GLY A 160 16.06 -4.25 13.23
N HIS A 161 16.04 -4.68 14.50
CA HIS A 161 17.15 -4.65 15.45
C HIS A 161 17.11 -5.90 16.35
N VAL A 162 18.15 -6.10 17.17
CA VAL A 162 18.34 -7.30 17.99
C VAL A 162 18.86 -6.92 19.36
N LYS A 163 18.32 -7.53 20.41
CA LYS A 163 18.77 -7.34 21.80
C LYS A 163 20.09 -8.05 22.08
N GLY A 164 20.99 -7.42 22.84
CA GLY A 164 22.26 -8.05 23.24
C GLY A 164 23.28 -8.21 22.10
N ILE A 165 23.08 -7.56 20.95
CA ILE A 165 23.94 -7.69 19.76
C ILE A 165 25.40 -7.25 20.01
N ALA A 166 25.62 -6.37 20.99
CA ALA A 166 26.95 -5.91 21.38
C ALA A 166 27.79 -6.99 22.08
N ALA A 167 27.15 -7.98 22.71
CA ALA A 167 27.78 -9.03 23.50
C ALA A 167 28.05 -10.32 22.71
N ILE A 168 27.39 -10.52 21.56
CA ILE A 168 27.70 -11.64 20.66
C ILE A 168 29.01 -11.41 19.90
N ASN A 169 29.66 -12.52 19.49
CA ASN A 169 30.93 -12.47 18.78
C ASN A 169 30.81 -11.77 17.40
N GLY A 170 31.96 -11.33 16.87
CA GLY A 170 32.01 -10.53 15.64
C GLY A 170 31.49 -11.25 14.39
N ASP A 171 31.71 -12.55 14.28
CA ASP A 171 31.30 -13.35 13.12
C ASP A 171 29.78 -13.55 13.07
N ASP A 172 29.15 -13.79 14.24
CA ASP A 172 27.70 -13.91 14.37
C ASP A 172 27.03 -12.54 14.17
N ARG A 173 27.65 -11.45 14.64
CA ARG A 173 27.21 -10.08 14.35
C ARG A 173 27.27 -9.76 12.85
N ALA A 174 28.32 -10.20 12.15
CA ALA A 174 28.44 -10.04 10.70
C ALA A 174 27.32 -10.78 9.96
N PHE A 175 27.00 -12.00 10.39
CA PHE A 175 25.90 -12.78 9.85
C PHE A 175 24.54 -12.09 10.03
N LEU A 176 24.27 -11.51 11.20
CA LEU A 176 23.04 -10.75 11.44
C LEU A 176 22.98 -9.48 10.57
N GLY A 177 24.14 -8.85 10.31
CA GLY A 177 24.28 -7.77 9.31
C GLY A 177 23.85 -8.17 7.91
N GLN A 178 24.38 -9.29 7.42
CA GLN A 178 24.02 -9.85 6.12
C GLN A 178 22.54 -10.26 6.07
N THR A 179 22.02 -10.84 7.15
CA THR A 179 20.60 -11.21 7.25
C THR A 179 19.69 -9.98 7.19
N ARG A 180 20.03 -8.91 7.92
CA ARG A 180 19.29 -7.64 7.85
C ARG A 180 19.27 -7.09 6.43
N HIS A 181 20.38 -7.17 5.70
CA HIS A 181 20.43 -6.77 4.29
C HIS A 181 19.43 -7.55 3.44
N HIS A 182 19.43 -8.88 3.54
CA HIS A 182 18.48 -9.72 2.82
C HIS A 182 17.01 -9.44 3.18
N LEU A 183 16.70 -9.15 4.44
CA LEU A 183 15.36 -8.76 4.88
C LEU A 183 14.95 -7.39 4.31
N VAL A 184 15.86 -6.40 4.30
CA VAL A 184 15.61 -5.08 3.70
C VAL A 184 15.34 -5.21 2.19
N GLU A 185 16.11 -6.03 1.48
CA GLU A 185 15.89 -6.25 0.06
C GLU A 185 14.61 -7.04 -0.22
N ALA A 186 14.23 -7.98 0.66
CA ALA A 186 12.99 -8.73 0.52
C ALA A 186 11.74 -7.84 0.58
N ARG A 187 11.78 -6.73 1.35
CA ARG A 187 10.66 -5.77 1.47
C ARG A 187 10.20 -5.21 0.12
N SER A 188 11.12 -4.98 -0.80
CA SER A 188 10.85 -4.41 -2.13
C SER A 188 10.90 -5.40 -3.28
N GLU A 189 11.27 -6.65 -3.01
CA GLU A 189 11.40 -7.69 -4.03
C GLU A 189 10.04 -8.32 -4.31
N HIS A 190 9.41 -7.95 -5.43
CA HIS A 190 8.11 -8.48 -5.83
C HIS A 190 8.18 -9.91 -6.41
N ASP A 191 9.34 -10.36 -6.90
CA ASP A 191 9.53 -11.71 -7.40
C ASP A 191 9.65 -12.73 -6.25
N ALA A 192 8.67 -13.64 -6.16
CA ALA A 192 8.63 -14.69 -5.14
C ALA A 192 9.85 -15.63 -5.20
N MET A 193 10.41 -15.87 -6.39
CA MET A 193 11.59 -16.74 -6.55
C MET A 193 12.84 -16.09 -5.98
N ARG A 194 12.99 -14.77 -6.15
CA ARG A 194 14.10 -14.02 -5.56
C ARG A 194 13.97 -13.91 -4.04
N ARG A 195 12.75 -13.70 -3.51
CA ARG A 195 12.53 -13.78 -2.06
C ARG A 195 12.87 -15.17 -1.51
N ARG A 196 12.52 -16.24 -2.24
CA ARG A 196 12.91 -17.61 -1.89
C ARG A 196 14.44 -17.80 -1.89
N GLU A 197 15.15 -17.25 -2.87
CA GLU A 197 16.61 -17.29 -2.93
C GLU A 197 17.25 -16.56 -1.74
N ARG A 198 16.71 -15.41 -1.34
CA ARG A 198 17.12 -14.70 -0.13
C ARG A 198 16.92 -15.54 1.14
N ALA A 199 15.75 -16.18 1.27
CA ALA A 199 15.50 -17.11 2.38
C ALA A 199 16.49 -18.28 2.39
N ARG A 200 16.87 -18.82 1.21
CA ARG A 200 17.90 -19.85 1.08
C ARG A 200 19.25 -19.35 1.57
N HIS A 201 19.70 -18.17 1.13
CA HIS A 201 20.97 -17.59 1.60
C HIS A 201 21.01 -17.41 3.12
N VAL A 202 19.93 -16.88 3.72
CA VAL A 202 19.86 -16.74 5.18
C VAL A 202 19.88 -18.10 5.88
N THR A 203 19.12 -19.08 5.37
CA THR A 203 19.06 -20.43 5.95
C THR A 203 20.42 -21.15 5.86
N ASP A 204 21.05 -21.14 4.68
CA ASP A 204 22.35 -21.78 4.45
C ASP A 204 23.43 -21.15 5.34
N ALA A 205 23.46 -19.81 5.42
CA ALA A 205 24.43 -19.08 6.23
C ALA A 205 24.22 -19.27 7.74
N LEU A 206 22.97 -19.42 8.18
CA LEU A 206 22.64 -19.77 9.56
C LEU A 206 23.18 -21.17 9.84
N LEU A 207 22.74 -22.17 9.07
CA LEU A 207 23.07 -23.58 9.31
C LEU A 207 24.57 -23.88 9.19
N SER A 208 25.32 -23.13 8.39
CA SER A 208 26.78 -23.28 8.30
C SER A 208 27.52 -22.82 9.57
N ARG A 209 26.86 -22.04 10.44
CA ARG A 209 27.43 -21.50 11.69
C ARG A 209 27.04 -22.28 12.93
N VAL A 210 25.99 -23.09 12.83
CA VAL A 210 25.52 -24.00 13.89
C VAL A 210 26.33 -25.29 13.82
N ALA A 211 26.99 -25.67 14.92
CA ALA A 211 27.77 -26.91 14.96
C ALA A 211 26.89 -28.15 14.78
N VAL A 212 25.69 -28.11 15.35
CA VAL A 212 24.69 -29.18 15.27
C VAL A 212 23.34 -28.58 14.87
N PRO A 213 22.96 -28.62 13.57
CA PRO A 213 21.71 -28.07 13.06
C PRO A 213 20.45 -28.45 13.85
N ARG A 214 20.45 -29.65 14.45
CA ARG A 214 19.34 -30.16 15.26
C ARG A 214 19.03 -29.28 16.49
N PHE A 215 20.01 -28.65 17.12
CA PHE A 215 19.73 -27.80 18.29
C PHE A 215 19.05 -26.48 17.90
N ALA A 216 19.47 -25.89 16.77
CA ALA A 216 18.77 -24.75 16.20
C ALA A 216 17.35 -25.13 15.76
N ASP A 217 17.17 -26.33 15.20
CA ASP A 217 15.85 -26.85 14.79
C ASP A 217 14.92 -27.13 15.97
N GLU A 218 15.45 -27.67 17.07
CA GLU A 218 14.70 -27.90 18.31
C GLU A 218 14.23 -26.58 18.91
N TYR A 219 15.12 -25.57 18.98
CA TYR A 219 14.72 -24.22 19.38
C TYR A 219 13.67 -23.62 18.44
N ALA A 220 13.85 -23.71 17.12
CA ALA A 220 12.88 -23.18 16.14
C ALA A 220 11.52 -23.89 16.20
N LYS A 221 11.48 -25.16 16.61
CA LYS A 221 10.26 -25.94 16.79
C LYS A 221 9.52 -25.55 18.07
N ASP A 222 10.25 -25.37 19.15
CA ASP A 222 9.68 -25.12 20.48
C ASP A 222 9.34 -23.64 20.69
N ALA A 223 10.10 -22.74 20.06
CA ALA A 223 9.79 -21.33 20.04
C ALA A 223 8.45 -21.09 19.32
N THR A 224 7.61 -20.25 19.90
CA THR A 224 6.29 -19.82 19.40
C THR A 224 6.40 -18.90 18.18
N PHE A 225 7.31 -19.18 17.25
CA PHE A 225 7.43 -18.39 16.04
C PHE A 225 6.17 -18.52 15.17
N PRO A 226 5.81 -17.46 14.43
CA PRO A 226 4.77 -17.49 13.40
C PRO A 226 5.27 -18.33 12.22
N ALA A 227 5.35 -19.65 12.40
CA ALA A 227 5.60 -20.59 11.33
C ALA A 227 4.26 -21.13 10.81
N ASP A 228 4.10 -21.20 9.49
CA ASP A 228 2.95 -21.79 8.78
C ASP A 228 2.71 -23.30 9.07
N PHE A 229 3.42 -23.88 10.04
CA PHE A 229 3.70 -25.31 10.10
C PHE A 229 2.95 -26.09 11.20
N THR A 230 2.07 -25.48 12.00
CA THR A 230 1.32 -26.22 13.04
C THR A 230 -0.20 -26.18 12.82
N PRO A 231 -0.85 -27.33 12.52
CA PRO A 231 -2.25 -27.41 12.11
C PRO A 231 -3.25 -27.72 13.24
N ASP A 232 -3.00 -27.29 14.49
CA ASP A 232 -3.96 -27.53 15.58
C ASP A 232 -5.02 -26.41 15.62
N VAL A 233 -6.06 -26.59 14.80
CA VAL A 233 -7.29 -25.77 14.85
C VAL A 233 -8.14 -26.22 16.04
N ARG A 234 -8.46 -25.33 16.99
CA ARG A 234 -9.54 -25.58 17.95
C ARG A 234 -10.86 -25.68 17.17
N ASN A 235 -11.43 -26.87 17.05
CA ASN A 235 -12.73 -27.08 16.41
C ASN A 235 -13.83 -26.38 17.22
N VAL A 236 -14.21 -25.17 16.83
CA VAL A 236 -15.43 -24.53 17.32
C VAL A 236 -16.60 -25.20 16.58
N THR A 237 -17.44 -25.94 17.30
CA THR A 237 -18.63 -26.59 16.73
C THR A 237 -19.55 -25.55 16.08
N HIS A 238 -19.71 -25.64 14.76
CA HIS A 238 -20.71 -24.87 14.01
C HIS A 238 -22.12 -25.27 14.48
N SER A 239 -22.76 -24.47 15.33
CA SER A 239 -24.22 -24.50 15.41
C SER A 239 -24.77 -23.79 14.18
N ALA A 240 -25.60 -24.49 13.42
CA ALA A 240 -26.28 -23.93 12.25
C ALA A 240 -27.28 -22.86 12.72
N THR A 241 -26.98 -21.59 12.45
CA THR A 241 -27.92 -20.49 12.60
C THR A 241 -28.14 -19.79 11.27
N GLU A 242 -29.41 -19.58 10.95
CA GLU A 242 -29.87 -18.88 9.76
C GLU A 242 -29.28 -17.47 9.68
N PRO A 243 -29.01 -16.95 8.46
CA PRO A 243 -28.45 -15.63 8.27
C PRO A 243 -29.47 -14.56 8.72
N ILE A 244 -29.32 -14.09 9.96
CA ILE A 244 -29.96 -12.86 10.39
C ILE A 244 -29.36 -11.74 9.53
N THR A 245 -30.19 -11.14 8.69
CA THR A 245 -29.84 -10.02 7.82
C THR A 245 -29.01 -8.96 8.56
N ALA A 246 -27.70 -8.92 8.28
CA ALA A 246 -26.71 -7.96 8.79
C ALA A 246 -27.04 -6.48 8.52
N ARG A 247 -28.17 -6.19 7.85
CA ARG A 247 -28.66 -4.84 7.53
C ARG A 247 -29.19 -4.06 8.74
N ALA A 248 -29.75 -4.73 9.74
CA ALA A 248 -30.30 -4.05 10.93
C ALA A 248 -29.22 -3.75 11.98
N VAL A 249 -28.37 -4.75 12.26
CA VAL A 249 -27.32 -4.64 13.29
C VAL A 249 -26.22 -3.64 12.87
N LEU A 250 -25.87 -3.55 11.58
CA LEU A 250 -24.88 -2.59 11.10
C LEU A 250 -25.42 -1.14 11.10
N GLY A 251 -26.73 -0.95 10.91
CA GLY A 251 -27.37 0.37 10.98
C GLY A 251 -27.38 0.95 12.40
N ASP A 252 -27.60 0.09 13.39
CA ASP A 252 -27.63 0.47 14.80
C ASP A 252 -26.23 0.51 15.44
N ALA A 253 -25.34 -0.43 15.10
CA ALA A 253 -23.94 -0.40 15.54
C ALA A 253 -23.13 0.76 14.93
N LEU A 254 -23.40 1.17 13.67
CA LEU A 254 -22.78 2.37 13.10
C LEU A 254 -23.43 3.66 13.60
N ARG A 255 -24.69 3.64 14.06
CA ARG A 255 -25.28 4.76 14.80
C ARG A 255 -24.58 4.95 16.14
N ASP A 256 -24.29 3.86 16.85
CA ASP A 256 -23.58 3.91 18.14
C ASP A 256 -22.06 4.15 18.01
N VAL A 257 -21.44 3.69 16.93
CA VAL A 257 -20.06 4.08 16.61
C VAL A 257 -19.99 5.53 16.13
N SER A 258 -21.02 6.08 15.50
CA SER A 258 -21.08 7.51 15.15
C SER A 258 -21.26 8.40 16.37
N SER A 259 -22.02 7.98 17.39
CA SER A 259 -22.15 8.70 18.66
C SER A 259 -20.87 8.58 19.50
N THR A 260 -20.16 7.45 19.43
CA THR A 260 -18.84 7.26 20.06
C THR A 260 -17.72 8.03 19.32
N LEU A 261 -17.75 8.12 17.99
CA LEU A 261 -16.85 8.97 17.20
C LEU A 261 -17.15 10.45 17.40
N VAL A 262 -18.40 10.84 17.64
CA VAL A 262 -18.77 12.20 18.06
C VAL A 262 -18.27 12.45 19.49
N ALA A 263 -18.36 11.50 20.41
CA ALA A 263 -17.81 11.62 21.77
C ALA A 263 -16.27 11.73 21.78
N VAL A 264 -15.59 10.92 20.96
CA VAL A 264 -14.12 11.00 20.76
C VAL A 264 -13.72 12.29 20.04
N SER A 265 -14.52 12.78 19.08
CA SER A 265 -14.31 14.09 18.44
C SER A 265 -14.57 15.25 19.41
N VAL A 266 -15.50 15.12 20.36
CA VAL A 266 -15.76 16.09 21.43
C VAL A 266 -14.64 16.07 22.47
N LEU A 267 -14.06 14.91 22.79
CA LEU A 267 -12.91 14.78 23.68
C LEU A 267 -11.61 15.31 23.03
N PHE A 268 -11.38 15.06 21.74
CA PHE A 268 -10.26 15.65 20.98
C PHE A 268 -10.44 17.16 20.74
N ALA A 269 -11.68 17.62 20.49
CA ALA A 269 -12.00 19.05 20.44
C ALA A 269 -11.77 19.72 21.80
N SER A 270 -11.92 19.02 22.94
CA SER A 270 -11.58 19.55 24.27
C SER A 270 -10.08 19.79 24.44
N GLY A 271 -9.23 18.91 23.88
CA GLY A 271 -7.78 19.07 23.86
C GLY A 271 -7.32 20.23 22.99
N VAL A 272 -7.95 20.38 21.81
CA VAL A 272 -7.72 21.51 20.90
C VAL A 272 -8.27 22.81 21.50
N LEU A 273 -9.43 22.80 22.17
CA LEU A 273 -9.94 23.96 22.91
C LEU A 273 -9.03 24.36 24.06
N SER A 274 -8.39 23.41 24.76
CA SER A 274 -7.44 23.69 25.84
C SER A 274 -6.13 24.30 25.31
N ALA A 275 -5.67 23.87 24.14
CA ALA A 275 -4.56 24.48 23.41
C ALA A 275 -4.91 25.88 22.89
N ILE A 276 -6.11 26.06 22.34
CA ILE A 276 -6.66 27.36 21.93
C ILE A 276 -6.83 28.28 23.16
N HIS A 277 -7.23 27.76 24.33
CA HIS A 277 -7.34 28.53 25.57
C HIS A 277 -5.97 29.02 26.07
N ARG A 278 -4.92 28.19 25.94
CA ARG A 278 -3.53 28.60 26.23
C ARG A 278 -3.01 29.67 25.26
N ILE A 279 -3.43 29.62 24.00
CA ILE A 279 -3.06 30.62 22.98
C ILE A 279 -3.85 31.94 23.20
N ILE A 280 -5.14 31.84 23.49
CA ILE A 280 -6.01 32.99 23.77
C ILE A 280 -5.62 33.69 25.09
N GLY A 281 -5.19 32.93 26.10
CA GLY A 281 -4.67 33.49 27.36
C GLY A 281 -3.39 34.32 27.21
N ARG A 282 -2.67 34.17 26.09
CA ARG A 282 -1.45 34.96 25.79
C ARG A 282 -1.71 36.19 24.92
N LEU A 283 -2.89 36.34 24.31
CA LEU A 283 -3.20 37.45 23.42
C LEU A 283 -3.97 38.56 24.17
N ARG A 284 -3.48 39.80 24.10
CA ARG A 284 -4.07 41.04 24.67
C ARG A 284 -5.42 41.45 24.04
N VAL A 285 -6.18 40.49 23.50
CA VAL A 285 -7.47 40.65 22.83
C VAL A 285 -8.61 40.85 23.85
N PHE A 286 -8.51 40.25 25.04
CA PHE A 286 -9.52 40.39 26.09
C PHE A 286 -9.62 41.80 26.69
N ALA A 287 -8.52 42.54 26.77
CA ALA A 287 -8.53 43.94 27.21
C ALA A 287 -9.23 44.85 26.19
N LEU A 288 -9.04 44.57 24.89
CA LEU A 288 -9.67 45.30 23.79
C LEU A 288 -11.19 45.03 23.73
N LEU A 289 -11.60 43.75 23.86
CA LEU A 289 -13.01 43.36 23.86
C LEU A 289 -13.77 43.88 25.09
N ARG A 290 -13.12 43.89 26.26
CA ARG A 290 -13.70 44.47 27.49
C ARG A 290 -13.85 45.98 27.40
N TRP A 291 -12.95 46.67 26.70
CA TRP A 291 -13.04 48.11 26.45
C TRP A 291 -14.19 48.45 25.47
N VAL A 292 -14.32 47.67 24.39
CA VAL A 292 -15.41 47.84 23.39
C VAL A 292 -16.79 47.58 24.02
N ALA A 293 -16.93 46.54 24.84
CA ALA A 293 -18.18 46.21 25.53
C ALA A 293 -18.62 47.28 26.55
N LYS A 294 -17.66 47.97 27.18
CA LYS A 294 -17.95 49.06 28.13
C LYS A 294 -18.41 50.34 27.43
N LYS A 295 -18.07 50.53 26.16
CA LYS A 295 -18.46 51.70 25.35
C LYS A 295 -19.75 51.52 24.56
N SER A 296 -20.18 50.29 24.25
CA SER A 296 -21.30 50.06 23.32
C SER A 296 -22.68 50.01 23.97
N GLY A 297 -22.80 50.04 25.31
CA GLY A 297 -24.10 50.12 26.00
C GLY A 297 -25.00 48.88 25.86
N VAL A 298 -24.57 47.83 25.17
CA VAL A 298 -25.34 46.59 24.96
C VAL A 298 -24.89 45.54 25.98
N LEU A 299 -25.22 45.76 27.26
CA LEU A 299 -24.89 44.80 28.33
C LEU A 299 -25.77 43.54 28.29
N GLY A 300 -26.98 43.61 27.73
CA GLY A 300 -27.95 42.51 27.73
C GLY A 300 -27.58 41.35 26.78
N ALA A 301 -27.24 41.66 25.53
CA ALA A 301 -26.92 40.65 24.52
C ALA A 301 -25.59 39.93 24.83
N TRP A 302 -24.62 40.64 25.42
CA TRP A 302 -23.36 40.04 25.85
C TRP A 302 -23.50 39.13 27.05
N ARG A 303 -24.41 39.43 27.99
CA ARG A 303 -24.69 38.57 29.15
C ARG A 303 -25.30 37.24 28.73
N TRP A 304 -26.20 37.27 27.74
CA TRP A 304 -26.78 36.08 27.15
C TRP A 304 -25.72 35.25 26.40
N LEU A 305 -24.90 35.90 25.55
CA LEU A 305 -23.84 35.22 24.79
C LEU A 305 -22.76 34.57 25.69
N LEU A 306 -22.39 35.22 26.80
CA LEU A 306 -21.46 34.70 27.80
C LEU A 306 -22.04 33.53 28.60
N SER A 307 -23.35 33.53 28.88
CA SER A 307 -24.01 32.40 29.56
C SER A 307 -24.14 31.16 28.69
N THR A 308 -24.20 31.30 27.36
CA THR A 308 -24.26 30.18 26.42
C THR A 308 -22.90 29.56 26.09
N LEU A 309 -21.80 30.26 26.34
CA LEU A 309 -20.44 29.82 25.96
C LEU A 309 -19.56 29.41 27.15
N ILE A 310 -20.06 29.52 28.39
CA ILE A 310 -19.36 29.10 29.60
C ILE A 310 -20.23 28.06 30.31
N PRO A 311 -19.89 26.76 30.27
CA PRO A 311 -20.45 25.81 31.22
C PRO A 311 -20.05 26.28 32.63
N GLY A 312 -21.00 26.30 33.56
CA GLY A 312 -20.76 26.74 34.94
C GLY A 312 -19.56 26.05 35.58
N PRO A 313 -18.89 26.69 36.56
CA PRO A 313 -17.73 26.11 37.20
C PRO A 313 -18.16 24.81 37.88
N ILE A 314 -17.63 23.69 37.41
CA ILE A 314 -17.60 22.45 38.17
C ILE A 314 -16.75 22.78 39.41
N SER A 315 -17.40 22.90 40.56
CA SER A 315 -16.70 22.92 41.84
C SER A 315 -15.89 21.64 41.90
N ARG A 316 -14.56 21.76 42.01
CA ARG A 316 -13.72 20.63 42.37
C ARG A 316 -14.31 20.05 43.66
N ALA A 317 -14.66 18.77 43.63
CA ALA A 317 -14.92 18.00 44.84
C ALA A 317 -13.78 18.28 45.82
N SER A 318 -14.10 18.56 47.08
CA SER A 318 -13.05 18.75 48.08
C SER A 318 -12.15 17.51 48.12
N GLU A 319 -10.88 17.66 48.50
CA GLU A 319 -9.98 16.50 48.67
C GLU A 319 -10.62 15.41 49.56
N GLU A 320 -11.50 15.82 50.48
CA GLU A 320 -12.28 14.96 51.34
C GLU A 320 -13.36 14.17 50.58
N GLU A 321 -14.09 14.79 49.64
CA GLU A 321 -15.04 14.08 48.77
C GLU A 321 -14.32 13.11 47.81
N GLN A 322 -13.15 13.49 47.29
CA GLN A 322 -12.33 12.60 46.45
C GLN A 322 -11.75 11.42 47.23
N ARG A 323 -11.32 11.64 48.48
CA ARG A 323 -10.88 10.57 49.39
C ARG A 323 -12.02 9.62 49.73
N ASN A 324 -13.20 10.15 50.04
CA ASN A 324 -14.38 9.35 50.36
C ASN A 324 -14.87 8.54 49.15
N ALA A 325 -14.84 9.11 47.94
CA ALA A 325 -15.19 8.40 46.71
C ALA A 325 -14.19 7.27 46.39
N THR A 326 -12.89 7.51 46.61
CA THR A 326 -11.83 6.52 46.38
C THR A 326 -11.91 5.38 47.41
N ALA A 327 -12.15 5.69 48.69
CA ALA A 327 -12.36 4.70 49.74
C ALA A 327 -13.61 3.84 49.47
N ALA A 328 -14.72 4.45 49.04
CA ALA A 328 -15.95 3.73 48.68
C ALA A 328 -15.80 2.86 47.41
N ALA A 329 -14.90 3.21 46.49
CA ALA A 329 -14.58 2.40 45.32
C ALA A 329 -13.68 1.20 45.69
N LEU A 330 -12.70 1.42 46.57
CA LEU A 330 -11.82 0.36 47.08
C LEU A 330 -12.61 -0.68 47.89
N TYR A 331 -13.54 -0.22 48.73
CA TYR A 331 -14.41 -1.07 49.53
C TYR A 331 -15.32 -1.94 48.67
N ARG A 332 -15.92 -1.37 47.62
CA ARG A 332 -16.75 -2.14 46.66
C ARG A 332 -15.95 -3.23 45.95
N ARG A 333 -14.66 -2.99 45.67
CA ARG A 333 -13.76 -4.00 45.09
C ARG A 333 -13.38 -5.09 46.09
N LEU A 334 -13.12 -4.75 47.35
CA LEU A 334 -12.80 -5.73 48.40
C LEU A 334 -14.00 -6.60 48.77
N ALA A 335 -15.21 -6.03 48.81
CA ALA A 335 -16.44 -6.78 49.01
C ALA A 335 -16.76 -7.71 47.82
N ALA A 336 -16.51 -7.27 46.58
CA ALA A 336 -16.64 -8.11 45.38
C ALA A 336 -15.62 -9.26 45.34
N ALA A 337 -14.47 -9.11 46.02
CA ALA A 337 -13.44 -10.14 46.17
C ALA A 337 -13.68 -11.08 47.38
N GLY A 338 -14.77 -10.91 48.13
CA GLY A 338 -15.15 -11.81 49.23
C GLY A 338 -14.48 -11.55 50.57
N HIS A 339 -13.84 -10.39 50.77
CA HIS A 339 -13.24 -10.03 52.07
C HIS A 339 -14.26 -9.35 53.00
N SER A 340 -14.32 -9.79 54.27
CA SER A 340 -15.13 -9.16 55.33
C SER A 340 -14.44 -7.87 55.81
N ALA A 341 -15.18 -6.77 55.83
CA ALA A 341 -14.70 -5.45 56.26
C ALA A 341 -15.38 -4.97 57.56
N GLU A 342 -15.69 -5.88 58.47
CA GLU A 342 -16.14 -5.53 59.82
C GLU A 342 -14.98 -4.88 60.60
N GLY A 343 -15.15 -3.60 60.94
CA GLY A 343 -14.23 -2.83 61.80
C GLY A 343 -13.73 -1.50 61.23
N PHE A 344 -13.98 -1.19 59.95
CA PHE A 344 -13.38 -0.02 59.29
C PHE A 344 -14.26 1.23 59.21
N LEU A 345 -15.55 1.16 59.55
CA LEU A 345 -16.46 2.31 59.56
C LEU A 345 -17.32 2.30 60.82
N THR A 346 -17.66 3.50 61.32
CA THR A 346 -18.76 3.63 62.28
C THR A 346 -20.11 3.32 61.61
N ALA A 347 -21.18 3.15 62.39
CA ALA A 347 -22.51 2.75 61.90
C ALA A 347 -23.12 3.70 60.84
N ASP A 348 -22.57 4.91 60.74
CA ASP A 348 -22.91 6.01 59.84
C ASP A 348 -21.94 6.15 58.65
N GLY A 349 -21.02 5.21 58.44
CA GLY A 349 -20.22 5.10 57.22
C GLY A 349 -19.04 6.07 57.13
N THR A 350 -18.53 6.57 58.27
CA THR A 350 -17.35 7.44 58.33
C THR A 350 -16.16 6.75 58.99
N LEU A 351 -14.94 7.18 58.65
CA LEU A 351 -13.69 6.70 59.23
C LEU A 351 -13.51 7.27 60.66
N PRO A 352 -13.03 6.48 61.64
CA PRO A 352 -12.71 7.01 62.97
C PRO A 352 -11.59 8.06 62.89
N HIS A 353 -11.76 9.21 63.53
CA HIS A 353 -10.88 10.39 63.39
C HIS A 353 -9.44 10.26 63.94
N ASN A 354 -8.97 9.09 64.41
CA ASN A 354 -7.66 8.95 65.06
C ASN A 354 -6.86 7.73 64.57
N VAL A 355 -6.43 7.70 63.30
CA VAL A 355 -5.40 6.75 62.84
C VAL A 355 -4.29 7.50 62.13
N ASP A 356 -3.08 7.41 62.68
CA ASP A 356 -1.85 8.03 62.20
C ASP A 356 -1.22 7.18 61.06
N PRO A 357 -1.02 7.72 59.85
CA PRO A 357 -0.58 6.98 58.68
C PRO A 357 0.88 6.46 58.70
N GLU A 358 1.70 6.78 59.70
CA GLU A 358 3.08 6.27 59.79
C GLU A 358 3.23 4.86 60.41
N THR A 359 2.15 4.20 60.82
CA THR A 359 2.23 2.94 61.59
C THR A 359 2.01 1.63 60.80
N VAL A 360 2.00 1.66 59.47
CA VAL A 360 1.91 0.42 58.66
C VAL A 360 3.25 0.10 57.99
N ARG A 361 4.03 -0.80 58.62
CA ARG A 361 5.18 -1.48 58.00
C ARG A 361 4.84 -2.95 57.71
N PRO A 362 5.14 -3.50 56.52
CA PRO A 362 5.20 -4.94 56.32
C PRO A 362 6.65 -5.40 56.39
N GLU A 363 6.98 -6.22 57.39
CA GLU A 363 8.24 -6.97 57.47
C GLU A 363 8.03 -8.46 57.09
N ARG A 364 9.13 -9.02 56.54
CA ARG A 364 9.56 -10.43 56.40
C ARG A 364 9.20 -11.20 55.12
N ILE A 365 10.17 -11.22 54.19
CA ILE A 365 10.54 -12.40 53.41
C ILE A 365 11.81 -12.97 54.04
N ASP A 366 11.78 -14.26 54.37
CA ASP A 366 12.86 -15.03 54.96
C ASP A 366 13.84 -15.48 53.87
N VAL A 367 15.01 -14.83 53.80
CA VAL A 367 16.06 -15.04 52.80
C VAL A 367 16.95 -16.25 53.13
N ASP A 368 16.82 -16.81 54.34
CA ASP A 368 17.62 -17.97 54.77
C ASP A 368 17.05 -19.31 54.28
N ALA A 369 15.82 -19.32 53.74
CA ALA A 369 15.19 -20.51 53.16
C ALA A 369 15.66 -20.86 51.73
N LEU A 370 16.42 -19.99 51.05
CA LEU A 370 16.88 -20.18 49.67
C LEU A 370 18.34 -20.66 49.53
N ARG A 371 19.03 -20.94 50.64
CA ARG A 371 20.44 -21.40 50.65
C ARG A 371 20.66 -22.90 50.76
N ALA A 372 19.61 -23.71 50.62
CA ALA A 372 19.71 -25.17 50.79
C ALA A 372 19.22 -25.96 49.56
N VAL A 373 19.94 -25.88 48.43
CA VAL A 373 19.88 -26.92 47.38
C VAL A 373 21.27 -27.16 46.76
N SER A 374 21.88 -28.26 47.24
CA SER A 374 22.87 -29.17 46.61
C SER A 374 24.20 -28.66 46.01
N PRO A 375 25.37 -29.02 46.60
CA PRO A 375 26.71 -28.76 46.07
C PRO A 375 27.29 -29.85 45.12
N GLU A 376 26.51 -30.83 44.66
CA GLU A 376 27.04 -32.01 43.95
C GLU A 376 27.11 -31.91 42.40
N ALA A 377 26.83 -30.75 41.81
CA ALA A 377 26.86 -30.59 40.35
C ALA A 377 28.15 -29.94 39.79
N LEU A 378 29.15 -29.66 40.63
CA LEU A 378 30.32 -28.84 40.27
C LEU A 378 31.65 -29.61 40.12
N GLU A 379 31.62 -30.95 39.99
CA GLU A 379 32.83 -31.78 39.96
C GLU A 379 33.04 -32.63 38.68
N THR A 380 32.27 -32.40 37.60
CA THR A 380 32.39 -33.19 36.34
C THR A 380 32.91 -32.43 35.11
N LEU A 381 33.59 -31.30 35.29
CA LEU A 381 34.29 -30.63 34.19
C LEU A 381 35.74 -30.35 34.55
N ASN A 382 36.54 -31.41 34.62
CA ASN A 382 37.99 -31.31 34.55
C ASN A 382 38.55 -32.40 33.62
N HIS A 383 39.33 -31.95 32.65
CA HIS A 383 40.20 -32.70 31.72
C HIS A 383 39.57 -33.42 30.53
N SER A 384 39.72 -32.83 29.33
CA SER A 384 40.34 -33.54 28.19
C SER A 384 40.73 -32.60 27.03
N ASN A 385 42.05 -32.49 26.85
CA ASN A 385 42.80 -32.53 25.58
C ASN A 385 42.34 -31.70 24.37
N LEU A 386 42.92 -30.50 24.23
CA LEU A 386 43.18 -29.87 22.93
C LEU A 386 44.68 -29.97 22.62
N SER A 387 45.04 -30.93 21.75
CA SER A 387 46.27 -30.84 20.98
C SER A 387 46.10 -31.53 19.63
N LYS A 388 46.41 -30.77 18.57
CA LYS A 388 46.65 -31.17 17.18
C LYS A 388 45.43 -31.43 16.30
N VAL A 389 45.04 -30.39 15.56
CA VAL A 389 44.51 -30.54 14.20
C VAL A 389 45.25 -29.53 13.32
N ASP A 390 45.87 -30.06 12.27
CA ASP A 390 46.65 -29.35 11.25
C ASP A 390 45.76 -28.47 10.35
N SER A 391 46.23 -27.26 10.06
CA SER A 391 45.61 -26.36 9.09
C SER A 391 45.99 -26.75 7.64
N PRO A 392 45.06 -26.83 6.68
CA PRO A 392 45.42 -26.85 5.28
C PRO A 392 45.56 -25.43 4.73
N HIS A 393 46.63 -25.23 3.96
CA HIS A 393 46.89 -24.06 3.14
C HIS A 393 45.72 -23.73 2.21
N ALA A 394 45.17 -22.51 2.34
CA ALA A 394 44.27 -21.93 1.36
C ALA A 394 45.02 -20.93 0.47
N ASP A 395 44.85 -21.14 -0.83
CA ASP A 395 45.48 -20.50 -1.97
C ASP A 395 45.09 -19.02 -2.11
N ARG A 396 46.08 -18.14 -2.29
CA ARG A 396 45.97 -16.69 -2.07
C ARG A 396 45.76 -15.86 -3.34
N SER A 397 45.24 -16.46 -4.42
CA SER A 397 45.22 -15.82 -5.76
C SER A 397 43.84 -15.45 -6.31
N LYS A 398 42.83 -15.18 -5.47
CA LYS A 398 41.48 -14.77 -5.93
C LYS A 398 40.95 -13.44 -5.36
N LEU A 399 41.81 -12.58 -4.84
CA LEU A 399 41.42 -11.34 -4.14
C LEU A 399 41.58 -10.04 -4.96
N GLU A 400 41.58 -10.13 -6.30
CA GLU A 400 41.66 -8.96 -7.19
C GLU A 400 40.42 -8.82 -8.10
N SER A 401 39.23 -8.82 -7.51
CA SER A 401 38.02 -8.32 -8.19
C SER A 401 37.36 -7.26 -7.31
N GLY A 402 37.08 -6.09 -7.88
CA GLY A 402 36.47 -4.93 -7.20
C GLY A 402 35.08 -5.18 -6.58
N ASP A 403 34.52 -6.38 -6.75
CA ASP A 403 33.33 -6.84 -6.04
C ASP A 403 33.60 -7.08 -4.55
N ALA A 404 34.79 -7.53 -4.17
CA ALA A 404 35.14 -7.75 -2.76
C ALA A 404 35.23 -6.43 -1.98
N GLU A 405 35.68 -5.35 -2.61
CA GLU A 405 35.81 -4.04 -1.97
C GLU A 405 34.43 -3.38 -1.78
N LYS A 406 33.51 -3.57 -2.74
CA LYS A 406 32.09 -3.18 -2.59
C LYS A 406 31.37 -3.99 -1.51
N GLU A 407 31.62 -5.29 -1.44
CA GLU A 407 31.05 -6.18 -0.43
C GLU A 407 31.58 -5.85 0.98
N ILE A 408 32.89 -5.56 1.10
CA ILE A 408 33.50 -5.11 2.37
C ILE A 408 32.93 -3.75 2.79
N THR A 409 32.80 -2.77 1.88
CA THR A 409 32.27 -1.44 2.22
C THR A 409 30.79 -1.52 2.64
N ALA A 410 29.97 -2.31 1.94
CA ALA A 410 28.59 -2.57 2.34
C ALA A 410 28.48 -3.30 3.69
N THR A 411 29.44 -4.18 4.00
CA THR A 411 29.52 -4.88 5.29
C THR A 411 29.90 -3.93 6.44
N VAL A 412 30.77 -2.95 6.21
CA VAL A 412 31.15 -1.94 7.22
C VAL A 412 30.01 -0.96 7.51
N ASP A 413 29.28 -0.50 6.48
CA ASP A 413 28.12 0.39 6.66
C ASP A 413 26.96 -0.34 7.38
N THR A 414 26.70 -1.60 7.03
CA THR A 414 25.66 -2.42 7.70
C THR A 414 26.01 -2.77 9.16
N MET A 415 27.29 -2.98 9.48
CA MET A 415 27.72 -3.20 10.86
C MET A 415 27.57 -1.96 11.75
N THR A 416 27.72 -0.76 11.18
CA THR A 416 27.57 0.50 11.92
C THR A 416 26.10 0.79 12.23
N ASP A 417 25.19 0.47 11.30
CA ASP A 417 23.73 0.63 11.47
C ASP A 417 23.12 -0.37 12.48
N LEU A 418 23.72 -1.55 12.65
CA LEU A 418 23.29 -2.54 13.64
C LEU A 418 23.74 -2.22 15.08
N ALA A 419 24.75 -1.35 15.24
CA ALA A 419 25.33 -1.04 16.53
C ALA A 419 24.47 -0.09 17.39
N THR A 420 23.50 0.59 16.78
CA THR A 420 22.46 1.34 17.50
C THR A 420 21.21 0.50 17.60
N GLU A 421 20.74 0.23 18.81
CA GLU A 421 19.41 -0.32 19.07
C GLU A 421 18.36 0.69 18.55
N GLY A 422 18.03 0.59 17.26
CA GLY A 422 16.98 1.38 16.64
C GLY A 422 15.61 0.96 17.17
N THR A 423 14.59 1.80 16.95
CA THR A 423 13.22 1.43 17.34
C THR A 423 12.52 0.64 16.22
N ALA A 424 11.52 -0.19 16.54
CA ALA A 424 10.70 -0.79 15.47
C ALA A 424 10.04 0.30 14.61
N ALA A 425 9.77 1.47 15.20
CA ALA A 425 9.28 2.62 14.45
C ALA A 425 10.26 3.07 13.35
N ASP A 426 11.57 2.98 13.53
CA ASP A 426 12.55 3.33 12.49
C ASP A 426 12.56 2.30 11.37
N TRP A 427 12.43 1.02 11.71
CA TRP A 427 12.27 -0.09 10.76
C TRP A 427 11.06 0.12 9.84
N TYR A 428 9.90 0.51 10.40
CA TYR A 428 8.67 0.76 9.62
C TYR A 428 8.56 2.19 9.07
N ARG A 429 9.41 3.15 9.48
CA ARG A 429 9.47 4.51 8.92
C ARG A 429 10.38 4.65 7.71
N CYS A 430 11.40 3.80 7.56
CA CYS A 430 12.39 3.89 6.48
C CYS A 430 11.73 3.86 5.10
N ASN A 431 11.46 5.05 4.55
CA ASN A 431 11.25 5.21 3.12
C ASN A 431 12.60 4.93 2.44
N HIS A 432 12.59 4.16 1.35
CA HIS A 432 13.70 3.71 0.49
C HIS A 432 14.78 4.72 0.07
N CYS A 433 14.71 5.98 0.50
CA CYS A 433 15.61 7.04 0.08
C CYS A 433 17.02 6.95 0.67
N LEU A 434 17.25 6.23 1.78
CA LEU A 434 18.54 6.27 2.49
C LEU A 434 19.54 5.18 2.09
N TYR A 435 19.09 4.04 1.55
CA TYR A 435 19.98 2.90 1.22
C TYR A 435 20.34 2.78 -0.26
N ARG A 436 19.82 3.67 -1.13
CA ARG A 436 20.32 3.79 -2.50
C ARG A 436 21.51 4.74 -2.47
N GLN A 437 22.72 4.20 -2.34
CA GLN A 437 23.92 4.95 -2.74
C GLN A 437 23.66 5.53 -4.15
N PRO A 438 23.94 6.81 -4.40
CA PRO A 438 23.77 7.40 -5.72
C PRO A 438 24.73 6.68 -6.66
N ASP A 439 24.18 5.79 -7.47
CA ASP A 439 24.91 5.12 -8.54
C ASP A 439 25.48 6.21 -9.45
N VAL A 440 26.78 6.13 -9.74
CA VAL A 440 27.60 7.13 -10.44
C VAL A 440 27.10 7.40 -11.89
N ASN A 441 26.07 6.68 -12.33
CA ASN A 441 25.33 6.90 -13.57
C ASN A 441 24.13 7.87 -13.46
N THR A 442 23.98 8.61 -12.36
CA THR A 442 22.95 9.66 -12.20
C THR A 442 23.20 10.94 -13.02
N GLY A 443 24.12 10.92 -13.99
CA GLY A 443 24.21 11.91 -15.08
C GLY A 443 22.93 12.06 -15.93
N TYR A 444 21.93 11.20 -15.72
CA TYR A 444 20.60 11.32 -16.32
C TYR A 444 19.72 12.46 -15.77
N GLN A 445 20.06 13.08 -14.63
CA GLN A 445 19.32 14.25 -14.11
C GLN A 445 19.51 15.52 -14.97
N GLY A 446 20.52 15.55 -15.86
CA GLY A 446 20.71 16.63 -16.83
C GLY A 446 19.61 16.74 -17.90
N ARG A 447 18.73 15.73 -18.06
CA ARG A 447 17.58 15.79 -19.00
C ARG A 447 16.38 16.57 -18.46
N GLU A 448 16.35 16.90 -17.16
CA GLU A 448 15.21 17.63 -16.58
C GLU A 448 15.22 19.12 -16.94
N LEU A 449 16.36 19.65 -17.40
CA LEU A 449 16.49 21.03 -17.92
C LEU A 449 16.09 21.19 -19.40
N GLN A 450 15.90 20.10 -20.16
CA GLN A 450 15.26 20.16 -21.49
C GLN A 450 13.73 20.09 -21.42
N ARG A 451 13.16 19.74 -20.25
CA ARG A 451 11.71 19.76 -20.02
C ARG A 451 11.12 21.18 -19.95
N THR A 452 11.93 22.23 -19.88
CA THR A 452 11.46 23.63 -19.80
C THR A 452 11.14 24.29 -21.15
N GLU A 453 11.48 23.69 -22.29
CA GLU A 453 11.02 24.18 -23.61
C GLU A 453 9.68 23.56 -24.06
N ARG A 454 9.37 22.33 -23.60
CA ARG A 454 8.08 21.66 -23.84
C ARG A 454 6.82 22.19 -23.13
N PRO A 455 6.84 22.91 -22.01
CA PRO A 455 5.60 23.32 -21.33
C PRO A 455 4.84 24.38 -22.13
N ALA A 456 5.53 25.16 -22.97
CA ALA A 456 4.90 26.12 -23.87
C ALA A 456 4.21 25.44 -25.06
N GLU A 457 4.73 24.29 -25.55
CA GLU A 457 4.14 23.54 -26.67
C GLU A 457 3.03 22.57 -26.24
N ASN A 458 3.02 22.15 -24.97
CA ASN A 458 2.00 21.28 -24.40
C ASN A 458 0.83 22.04 -23.74
N ASP A 459 0.81 23.36 -23.76
CA ASP A 459 -0.41 24.10 -23.42
C ASP A 459 -1.48 23.78 -24.48
N ILE A 460 -2.51 23.04 -24.05
CA ILE A 460 -3.66 22.66 -24.87
C ILE A 460 -4.28 23.91 -25.54
N THR A 461 -4.22 25.07 -24.89
CA THR A 461 -4.72 26.34 -25.43
C THR A 461 -3.94 26.79 -26.67
N VAL A 462 -2.62 26.72 -26.61
CA VAL A 462 -1.73 27.03 -27.74
C VAL A 462 -1.96 26.03 -28.88
N ARG A 463 -2.05 24.74 -28.56
CA ARG A 463 -2.30 23.68 -29.55
C ARG A 463 -3.66 23.82 -30.24
N ARG A 464 -4.72 24.19 -29.51
CA ARG A 464 -6.05 24.50 -30.07
C ARG A 464 -5.98 25.68 -31.05
N THR A 465 -5.32 26.76 -30.65
CA THR A 465 -5.16 27.94 -31.51
C THR A 465 -4.41 27.60 -32.80
N ALA A 466 -3.31 26.85 -32.70
CA ALA A 466 -2.54 26.40 -33.84
C ALA A 466 -3.33 25.44 -34.75
N ARG A 467 -4.13 24.53 -34.15
CA ARG A 467 -5.05 23.65 -34.89
C ARG A 467 -6.07 24.48 -35.66
N ASP A 468 -6.75 25.42 -35.02
CA ASP A 468 -7.84 26.20 -35.62
C ASP A 468 -7.32 27.06 -36.79
N ALA A 469 -6.09 27.57 -36.68
CA ALA A 469 -5.40 28.27 -37.78
C ALA A 469 -5.10 27.36 -38.99
N ARG A 470 -4.76 26.08 -38.77
CA ARG A 470 -4.61 25.09 -39.87
C ARG A 470 -5.96 24.67 -40.44
N ALA A 471 -6.95 24.49 -39.59
CA ALA A 471 -8.27 24.02 -39.98
C ALA A 471 -9.03 25.00 -40.91
N SER A 472 -8.68 26.29 -40.88
CA SER A 472 -9.29 27.33 -41.70
C SER A 472 -8.74 27.42 -43.13
N THR A 473 -7.59 26.79 -43.42
CA THR A 473 -6.90 26.91 -44.72
C THR A 473 -7.06 25.69 -45.63
N GLN A 474 -7.44 24.52 -45.10
CA GLN A 474 -7.63 23.27 -45.84
C GLN A 474 -9.11 22.85 -45.88
N CYS A 475 -9.61 22.33 -47.00
CA CYS A 475 -11.04 22.09 -47.25
C CYS A 475 -11.46 20.60 -47.30
N ASN A 476 -10.82 19.69 -46.56
CA ASN A 476 -11.04 18.24 -46.75
C ASN A 476 -12.19 17.66 -45.89
N ALA A 477 -12.67 18.37 -44.87
CA ALA A 477 -13.66 17.85 -43.93
C ALA A 477 -15.05 17.59 -44.55
N SER A 478 -15.45 18.38 -45.55
CA SER A 478 -16.70 18.15 -46.30
C SER A 478 -16.63 16.84 -47.08
N ASP A 479 -15.50 16.58 -47.71
CA ASP A 479 -15.29 15.40 -48.55
C ASP A 479 -15.26 14.13 -47.71
N VAL A 480 -14.65 14.19 -46.54
CA VAL A 480 -14.69 13.10 -45.54
C VAL A 480 -16.14 12.79 -45.13
N ARG A 481 -16.98 13.82 -44.91
CA ARG A 481 -18.38 13.61 -44.55
C ARG A 481 -19.19 13.00 -45.70
N ILE A 482 -18.99 13.51 -46.92
CA ILE A 482 -19.63 12.98 -48.12
C ILE A 482 -19.24 11.52 -48.34
N GLU A 483 -17.98 11.17 -48.13
CA GLU A 483 -17.50 9.79 -48.27
C GLU A 483 -18.11 8.86 -47.20
N LEU A 484 -18.19 9.31 -45.94
CA LEU A 484 -18.90 8.56 -44.89
C LEU A 484 -20.38 8.33 -45.24
N ASP A 485 -21.07 9.38 -45.69
CA ASP A 485 -22.48 9.32 -46.07
C ASP A 485 -22.67 8.38 -47.28
N LYS A 486 -21.77 8.44 -48.27
CA LYS A 486 -21.77 7.57 -49.45
C LYS A 486 -21.58 6.09 -49.11
N ARG A 487 -20.79 5.77 -48.08
CA ARG A 487 -20.59 4.40 -47.59
C ARG A 487 -21.75 3.90 -46.71
N GLY A 488 -22.73 4.74 -46.36
CA GLY A 488 -23.86 4.35 -45.50
C GLY A 488 -23.50 4.16 -44.02
N LEU A 489 -22.25 4.42 -43.65
CA LEU A 489 -21.70 4.18 -42.31
C LEU A 489 -22.43 4.92 -41.18
N PRO A 490 -22.91 6.17 -41.33
CA PRO A 490 -23.62 6.86 -40.24
C PRO A 490 -24.81 6.06 -39.70
N HIS A 491 -25.62 5.49 -40.59
CA HIS A 491 -26.80 4.73 -40.18
C HIS A 491 -26.42 3.39 -39.55
N GLU A 492 -25.41 2.71 -40.09
CA GLU A 492 -24.91 1.45 -39.55
C GLU A 492 -24.31 1.63 -38.15
N ILE A 493 -23.53 2.69 -37.95
CA ILE A 493 -22.93 3.05 -36.66
C ILE A 493 -24.03 3.39 -35.64
N GLU A 494 -24.99 4.25 -36.00
CA GLU A 494 -26.10 4.58 -35.10
C GLU A 494 -26.88 3.33 -34.68
N LYS A 495 -27.21 2.45 -35.64
CA LYS A 495 -27.88 1.19 -35.37
C LYS A 495 -27.05 0.28 -34.46
N ALA A 496 -25.77 0.08 -34.78
CA ALA A 496 -24.88 -0.81 -34.03
C ALA A 496 -24.61 -0.33 -32.60
N PHE A 497 -24.52 0.99 -32.37
CA PHE A 497 -24.14 1.52 -31.06
C PHE A 497 -25.32 1.96 -30.18
N SER A 498 -26.52 2.10 -30.75
CA SER A 498 -27.74 2.45 -29.98
C SER A 498 -28.07 1.46 -28.85
N VAL A 499 -27.62 0.20 -28.95
CA VAL A 499 -27.81 -0.85 -27.93
C VAL A 499 -26.91 -0.68 -26.70
N PHE A 500 -25.94 0.23 -26.72
CA PHE A 500 -25.00 0.48 -25.62
C PHE A 500 -25.45 1.60 -24.66
N GLY A 501 -26.76 1.88 -24.60
CA GLY A 501 -27.37 2.94 -23.77
C GLY A 501 -26.98 2.99 -22.28
N THR A 502 -27.39 4.08 -21.63
CA THR A 502 -26.95 4.55 -20.31
C THR A 502 -26.81 3.45 -19.25
N ARG A 503 -25.62 3.37 -18.63
CA ARG A 503 -25.33 2.43 -17.54
C ARG A 503 -25.52 3.09 -16.19
N THR A 504 -26.03 2.35 -15.21
CA THR A 504 -25.95 2.75 -13.80
C THR A 504 -24.65 2.19 -13.23
N VAL A 505 -23.72 3.06 -12.87
CA VAL A 505 -22.40 2.67 -12.33
C VAL A 505 -22.30 3.13 -10.88
N GLU A 506 -21.84 2.24 -10.00
CA GLU A 506 -21.48 2.63 -8.63
C GLU A 506 -20.16 3.42 -8.66
N ARG A 507 -20.21 4.71 -8.32
CA ARG A 507 -19.05 5.61 -8.30
C ARG A 507 -18.62 5.96 -6.90
N ARG A 508 -17.32 6.04 -6.66
CA ARG A 508 -16.78 6.68 -5.46
C ARG A 508 -16.92 8.20 -5.55
N GLY A 509 -17.31 8.82 -4.44
CA GLY A 509 -17.40 10.25 -4.24
C GLY A 509 -17.32 10.60 -2.76
N TRP A 510 -17.17 11.88 -2.46
CA TRP A 510 -17.19 12.41 -1.09
C TRP A 510 -18.56 12.24 -0.38
N ARG A 511 -19.62 11.95 -1.15
CA ARG A 511 -20.97 11.59 -0.68
C ARG A 511 -21.53 10.45 -1.53
N GLY A 512 -22.39 9.65 -0.92
CA GLY A 512 -23.10 8.59 -1.64
C GLY A 512 -23.96 7.73 -0.75
N GLU A 513 -24.59 6.74 -1.38
CA GLU A 513 -25.57 5.83 -0.79
C GLU A 513 -24.92 4.78 0.13
N ARG A 514 -23.66 4.42 -0.13
CA ARG A 514 -22.93 3.38 0.60
C ARG A 514 -21.55 3.86 0.95
N LEU A 515 -21.01 3.47 2.10
CA LEU A 515 -19.61 3.73 2.44
C LEU A 515 -18.73 2.71 1.68
N ASP A 516 -17.69 3.18 0.97
CA ASP A 516 -16.60 2.33 0.53
C ASP A 516 -15.65 2.13 1.72
N VAL A 517 -15.87 1.05 2.45
CA VAL A 517 -15.16 0.75 3.70
C VAL A 517 -13.64 0.78 3.48
N ARG A 518 -13.14 0.27 2.35
CA ARG A 518 -11.71 0.28 2.03
C ARG A 518 -11.16 1.69 1.83
N ALA A 519 -11.85 2.53 1.05
CA ALA A 519 -11.45 3.91 0.86
C ALA A 519 -11.50 4.70 2.18
N ALA A 520 -12.52 4.47 3.00
CA ALA A 520 -12.66 5.08 4.33
C ALA A 520 -11.50 4.67 5.26
N VAL A 521 -11.16 3.38 5.30
CA VAL A 521 -10.02 2.87 6.07
C VAL A 521 -8.71 3.46 5.57
N ARG A 522 -8.47 3.52 4.26
CA ARG A 522 -7.26 4.17 3.69
C ARG A 522 -7.16 5.66 4.05
N GLN A 523 -8.26 6.40 3.95
CA GLN A 523 -8.30 7.81 4.35
C GLN A 523 -7.92 7.98 5.83
N ARG A 524 -8.52 7.17 6.71
CA ARG A 524 -8.22 7.18 8.15
C ARG A 524 -6.80 6.71 8.47
N ALA A 525 -6.28 5.77 7.68
CA ALA A 525 -4.90 5.31 7.74
C ALA A 525 -3.90 6.29 7.08
N GLY A 526 -4.25 7.58 6.91
CA GLY A 526 -3.29 8.60 6.49
C GLY A 526 -3.02 8.64 4.98
N ALA A 527 -3.97 8.25 4.13
CA ALA A 527 -3.95 8.57 2.71
C ALA A 527 -4.60 9.95 2.46
N PRO A 528 -3.84 11.07 2.46
CA PRO A 528 -4.39 12.43 2.48
C PRO A 528 -5.24 12.78 1.24
N TYR A 529 -5.03 12.07 0.13
CA TYR A 529 -5.73 12.30 -1.13
C TYR A 529 -6.99 11.44 -1.29
N GLN A 530 -7.28 10.52 -0.37
CA GLN A 530 -8.46 9.66 -0.45
C GLN A 530 -9.69 10.40 0.11
N GLN A 531 -10.30 11.28 -0.69
CA GLN A 531 -11.49 12.04 -0.28
C GLN A 531 -12.81 11.35 -0.67
N ASP A 532 -12.76 10.45 -1.66
CA ASP A 532 -13.92 9.72 -2.16
C ASP A 532 -14.14 8.42 -1.39
N VAL A 533 -14.85 8.49 -0.28
CA VAL A 533 -15.09 7.36 0.64
C VAL A 533 -16.49 6.76 0.56
N TYR A 534 -17.39 7.32 -0.25
CA TYR A 534 -18.75 6.79 -0.45
C TYR A 534 -18.94 6.31 -1.88
N ARG A 535 -19.68 5.22 -2.09
CA ARG A 535 -20.24 4.82 -3.37
C ARG A 535 -21.63 5.41 -3.56
N HIS A 536 -21.92 5.99 -4.72
CA HIS A 536 -23.26 6.38 -5.16
C HIS A 536 -23.55 5.77 -6.52
N ARG A 537 -24.80 5.38 -6.77
CA ARG A 537 -25.23 4.94 -8.08
C ARG A 537 -25.48 6.17 -8.94
N GLN A 538 -24.54 6.47 -9.83
CA GLN A 538 -24.77 7.47 -10.86
C GLN A 538 -25.33 6.75 -12.08
N GLN A 539 -26.48 7.19 -12.60
CA GLN A 539 -26.79 6.95 -14.00
C GLN A 539 -25.71 7.68 -14.80
N SER A 540 -24.67 6.95 -15.20
CA SER A 540 -23.73 7.50 -16.14
C SER A 540 -24.43 7.48 -17.49
N ASN A 541 -24.73 8.67 -18.00
CA ASN A 541 -24.50 8.88 -19.43
C ASN A 541 -23.09 8.33 -19.69
N VAL A 542 -22.90 7.54 -20.73
CA VAL A 542 -21.77 6.60 -20.91
C VAL A 542 -20.37 7.28 -20.94
N SER A 543 -20.26 8.58 -20.66
CA SER A 543 -19.15 9.50 -20.91
C SER A 543 -17.92 9.47 -19.97
N ASP A 544 -17.72 8.49 -19.10
CA ASP A 544 -16.48 8.45 -18.28
C ASP A 544 -15.29 7.78 -19.00
N ARG A 545 -15.58 7.16 -20.14
CA ARG A 545 -14.59 6.62 -21.05
C ARG A 545 -14.09 7.70 -22.00
N THR A 546 -12.79 7.72 -22.23
CA THR A 546 -12.20 8.56 -23.27
C THR A 546 -11.37 7.71 -24.21
N ILE A 547 -11.66 7.88 -25.49
CA ILE A 547 -10.96 7.24 -26.58
C ILE A 547 -9.91 8.22 -27.09
N GLY A 548 -8.65 7.87 -26.94
CA GLY A 548 -7.52 8.57 -27.50
C GLY A 548 -7.11 7.94 -28.81
N VAL A 549 -6.91 8.74 -29.85
CA VAL A 549 -6.44 8.26 -31.16
C VAL A 549 -5.13 8.94 -31.53
N ALA A 550 -4.07 8.16 -31.68
CA ALA A 550 -2.80 8.60 -32.26
C ALA A 550 -2.75 8.19 -33.73
N ILE A 551 -2.60 9.15 -34.64
CA ILE A 551 -2.67 8.92 -36.09
C ILE A 551 -1.33 9.18 -36.75
N ASP A 552 -0.78 8.16 -37.37
CA ASP A 552 0.41 8.27 -38.21
C ASP A 552 0.12 9.14 -39.44
N LEU A 553 0.88 10.22 -39.61
CA LEU A 553 0.77 11.16 -40.72
C LEU A 553 1.87 10.99 -41.75
N SER A 554 2.70 9.94 -41.65
CA SER A 554 3.77 9.68 -42.62
C SER A 554 3.22 9.42 -44.04
N ARG A 555 4.06 9.63 -45.06
CA ARG A 555 3.67 9.53 -46.48
C ARG A 555 3.19 8.13 -46.93
N SER A 556 3.48 7.09 -46.14
CA SER A 556 2.99 5.73 -46.42
C SER A 556 1.50 5.55 -46.09
N MET A 557 0.95 6.45 -45.27
CA MET A 557 -0.42 6.42 -44.79
C MET A 557 -1.41 7.07 -45.78
N ASP A 558 -2.57 6.45 -45.94
CA ASP A 558 -3.71 7.11 -46.59
C ASP A 558 -4.42 8.00 -45.57
N ILE A 559 -4.01 9.27 -45.54
CA ILE A 559 -4.51 10.23 -44.55
C ILE A 559 -5.98 10.56 -44.78
N PHE A 560 -6.47 10.47 -46.02
CA PHE A 560 -7.89 10.69 -46.29
C PHE A 560 -8.71 9.58 -45.64
N GLU A 561 -8.32 8.31 -45.85
CA GLU A 561 -8.99 7.18 -45.19
C GLU A 561 -8.87 7.25 -43.66
N ALA A 562 -7.71 7.63 -43.12
CA ALA A 562 -7.55 7.83 -41.68
C ALA A 562 -8.51 8.90 -41.11
N LYS A 563 -8.79 9.97 -41.87
CA LYS A 563 -9.78 10.99 -41.52
C LYS A 563 -11.21 10.45 -41.58
N VAL A 564 -11.55 9.63 -42.59
CA VAL A 564 -12.84 8.94 -42.70
C VAL A 564 -13.06 8.03 -41.51
N ALA A 565 -12.07 7.20 -41.17
CA ALA A 565 -12.11 6.32 -40.01
C ALA A 565 -12.28 7.09 -38.70
N LEU A 566 -11.50 8.16 -38.49
CA LEU A 566 -11.66 9.01 -37.29
C LEU A 566 -13.06 9.66 -37.22
N GLY A 567 -13.62 10.08 -38.35
CA GLY A 567 -14.98 10.63 -38.42
C GLY A 567 -16.06 9.60 -38.08
N ALA A 568 -15.89 8.35 -38.52
CA ALA A 568 -16.77 7.24 -38.15
C ALA A 568 -16.67 6.92 -36.65
N LEU A 569 -15.46 6.80 -36.11
CA LEU A 569 -15.24 6.58 -34.68
C LEU A 569 -15.84 7.71 -33.84
N PHE A 570 -15.69 8.97 -34.27
CA PHE A 570 -16.34 10.09 -33.60
C PHE A 570 -17.86 9.92 -33.53
N ARG A 571 -18.50 9.53 -34.64
CA ARG A 571 -19.95 9.25 -34.63
C ARG A 571 -20.30 8.12 -33.66
N ALA A 572 -19.53 7.03 -33.66
CA ALA A 572 -19.74 5.91 -32.75
C ALA A 572 -19.63 6.36 -31.28
N THR A 573 -18.55 7.06 -30.92
CA THR A 573 -18.37 7.62 -29.56
C THR A 573 -19.47 8.59 -29.18
N SER A 574 -20.00 9.39 -30.13
CA SER A 574 -21.11 10.32 -29.87
C SER A 574 -22.44 9.60 -29.59
N VAL A 575 -22.72 8.50 -30.29
CA VAL A 575 -23.93 7.68 -30.07
C VAL A 575 -23.90 7.03 -28.69
N VAL A 576 -22.73 6.54 -28.30
CA VAL A 576 -22.49 5.96 -26.97
C VAL A 576 -22.54 7.05 -25.90
N GLY A 577 -21.93 8.19 -26.17
CA GLY A 577 -21.71 9.29 -25.24
C GLY A 577 -20.28 9.36 -24.69
N ASP A 578 -19.31 8.66 -25.29
CA ASP A 578 -17.90 8.67 -24.90
C ASP A 578 -17.20 9.97 -25.34
N ASN A 579 -16.16 10.36 -24.60
CA ASN A 579 -15.27 11.45 -25.01
C ASN A 579 -14.23 10.94 -26.01
N ILE A 580 -13.81 11.79 -26.95
CA ILE A 580 -12.73 11.49 -27.88
C ILE A 580 -11.64 12.57 -27.81
N VAL A 581 -10.39 12.14 -27.78
CA VAL A 581 -9.22 12.99 -28.00
C VAL A 581 -8.40 12.39 -29.15
N ALA A 582 -7.82 13.24 -29.98
CA ALA A 582 -7.05 12.75 -31.12
C ALA A 582 -5.91 13.69 -31.46
N SER A 583 -4.77 13.12 -31.81
CA SER A 583 -3.61 13.83 -32.34
C SER A 583 -3.00 13.04 -33.49
N GLY A 584 -2.56 13.74 -34.52
CA GLY A 584 -1.64 13.16 -35.49
C GLY A 584 -0.22 13.15 -34.94
N PHE A 585 0.68 12.41 -35.58
CA PHE A 585 2.12 12.46 -35.33
C PHE A 585 2.92 12.28 -36.64
N GLY A 586 4.04 12.98 -36.75
CA GLY A 586 4.95 12.93 -37.88
C GLY A 586 6.17 13.80 -37.66
N THR A 587 7.11 13.84 -38.60
CA THR A 587 8.20 14.83 -38.62
C THR A 587 7.98 15.89 -39.68
N ASP A 588 8.53 17.07 -39.41
CA ASP A 588 8.68 18.14 -40.40
C ASP A 588 10.12 18.19 -40.89
N ARG A 589 10.35 17.64 -42.09
CA ARG A 589 11.69 17.58 -42.69
C ARG A 589 12.24 18.95 -43.08
N GLU A 590 11.38 19.92 -43.41
CA GLU A 590 11.82 21.29 -43.72
C GLU A 590 12.41 21.98 -42.49
N ASN A 591 11.96 21.56 -41.30
CA ASN A 591 12.42 22.08 -40.01
C ASN A 591 13.31 21.08 -39.26
N GLY A 592 14.17 20.36 -39.98
CA GLY A 592 15.19 19.50 -39.38
C GLY A 592 14.66 18.22 -38.74
N ASN A 593 13.64 17.61 -39.35
CA ASN A 593 12.92 16.42 -38.84
C ASN A 593 12.34 16.63 -37.45
N ARG A 594 11.90 17.85 -37.15
CA ARG A 594 11.28 18.14 -35.86
C ARG A 594 9.98 17.34 -35.73
N ILE A 595 9.88 16.58 -34.64
CA ILE A 595 8.66 15.83 -34.30
C ILE A 595 7.51 16.83 -34.08
N LYS A 596 6.38 16.56 -34.73
CA LYS A 596 5.13 17.31 -34.57
C LYS A 596 4.00 16.36 -34.18
N THR A 597 3.21 16.79 -33.20
CA THR A 597 1.98 16.11 -32.78
C THR A 597 0.77 17.04 -32.96
N PRO A 598 0.31 17.27 -34.20
CA PRO A 598 -0.80 18.17 -34.46
C PRO A 598 -2.10 17.67 -33.80
N LEU A 599 -2.61 18.46 -32.86
CA LEU A 599 -3.87 18.17 -32.18
C LEU A 599 -5.04 18.19 -33.18
N VAL A 600 -5.91 17.18 -33.11
CA VAL A 600 -7.20 17.15 -33.80
C VAL A 600 -8.30 17.54 -32.83
N THR A 601 -8.46 16.81 -31.73
CA THR A 601 -9.49 17.11 -30.71
C THR A 601 -8.88 17.12 -29.32
N ALA A 602 -9.13 18.19 -28.57
CA ALA A 602 -8.62 18.36 -27.23
C ALA A 602 -9.47 17.64 -26.17
N PRO A 603 -8.94 17.43 -24.95
CA PRO A 603 -9.74 17.00 -23.81
C PRO A 603 -10.89 17.96 -23.54
N ASN A 604 -12.06 17.43 -23.17
CA ASN A 604 -13.27 18.18 -22.83
C ASN A 604 -13.77 19.11 -23.96
N GLU A 605 -13.44 18.81 -25.22
CA GLU A 605 -13.89 19.55 -26.39
C GLU A 605 -14.74 18.64 -27.27
N ALA A 606 -15.88 19.16 -27.75
CA ALA A 606 -16.66 18.45 -28.76
C ALA A 606 -15.89 18.45 -30.09
N PHE A 607 -15.76 17.28 -30.72
CA PHE A 607 -15.20 17.18 -32.06
C PHE A 607 -16.06 17.98 -33.05
N GLN A 608 -15.38 18.65 -33.97
CA GLN A 608 -16.00 19.36 -35.07
C GLN A 608 -15.36 18.84 -36.34
N TRP A 609 -16.15 18.63 -37.41
CA TRP A 609 -15.64 18.11 -38.68
C TRP A 609 -14.43 18.88 -39.20
N ARG A 610 -14.42 20.21 -39.03
CA ARG A 610 -13.29 21.07 -39.41
C ARG A 610 -11.97 20.73 -38.70
N HIS A 611 -11.99 20.07 -37.54
CA HIS A 611 -10.77 19.63 -36.85
C HIS A 611 -9.94 18.67 -37.71
N LEU A 612 -10.59 17.87 -38.58
CA LEU A 612 -9.90 16.98 -39.51
C LEU A 612 -9.05 17.73 -40.54
N ASN A 613 -9.32 19.02 -40.78
CA ASN A 613 -8.51 19.85 -41.66
C ASN A 613 -7.18 20.26 -41.04
N ALA A 614 -6.97 20.03 -39.73
CA ALA A 614 -5.77 20.48 -39.04
C ALA A 614 -4.57 19.53 -39.16
N ILE A 615 -4.78 18.34 -39.75
CA ILE A 615 -3.75 17.33 -40.01
C ILE A 615 -3.57 17.12 -41.51
N SER A 616 -2.33 16.96 -41.94
CA SER A 616 -1.91 16.74 -43.32
C SER A 616 -0.75 15.76 -43.35
N GLU A 617 -0.33 15.35 -44.55
CA GLU A 617 0.84 14.50 -44.75
C GLU A 617 2.11 15.12 -44.14
N MET A 618 2.91 14.25 -43.54
CA MET A 618 4.19 14.49 -42.88
C MET A 618 5.20 13.42 -43.33
N ASP A 619 6.44 13.54 -42.89
CA ASP A 619 7.52 12.73 -43.45
C ASP A 619 7.71 11.39 -42.74
N ASP A 620 8.27 11.40 -41.54
CA ASP A 620 8.65 10.20 -40.79
C ASP A 620 7.65 9.83 -39.68
N THR A 621 7.89 8.69 -39.02
CA THR A 621 6.97 7.99 -38.12
C THR A 621 7.49 7.93 -36.67
N PRO A 622 7.39 9.01 -35.88
CA PRO A 622 7.76 9.06 -34.45
C PRO A 622 6.66 8.44 -33.56
N THR A 623 6.38 7.14 -33.72
CA THR A 623 5.25 6.46 -33.05
C THR A 623 5.26 6.62 -31.54
N ALA A 624 6.43 6.54 -30.89
CA ALA A 624 6.58 6.71 -29.45
C ALA A 624 6.06 8.09 -28.98
N SER A 625 6.38 9.17 -29.72
CA SER A 625 5.89 10.52 -29.41
C SER A 625 4.39 10.67 -29.63
N GLY A 626 3.82 10.01 -30.64
CA GLY A 626 2.38 9.98 -30.83
C GLY A 626 1.64 9.29 -29.67
N ILE A 627 2.17 8.17 -29.18
CA ILE A 627 1.63 7.44 -28.02
C ILE A 627 1.75 8.30 -26.76
N GLU A 628 2.93 8.87 -26.49
CA GLU A 628 3.17 9.75 -25.34
C GLU A 628 2.18 10.93 -25.32
N ASP A 629 2.00 11.61 -26.45
CA ASP A 629 1.14 12.78 -26.57
C ASP A 629 -0.33 12.44 -26.27
N VAL A 630 -0.88 11.41 -26.92
CA VAL A 630 -2.30 11.06 -26.70
C VAL A 630 -2.53 10.48 -25.31
N ARG A 631 -1.57 9.73 -24.77
CA ARG A 631 -1.59 9.30 -23.36
C ARG A 631 -1.69 10.48 -22.41
N ASP A 632 -0.97 11.56 -22.69
CA ASP A 632 -1.02 12.79 -21.91
C ASP A 632 -2.37 13.51 -22.02
N LEU A 633 -3.01 13.47 -23.19
CA LEU A 633 -4.36 13.99 -23.39
C LEU A 633 -5.43 13.15 -22.64
N LEU A 634 -5.17 11.87 -22.39
CA LEU A 634 -6.09 10.95 -21.69
C LEU A 634 -6.07 11.07 -20.15
N LYS A 635 -5.23 11.94 -19.57
CA LYS A 635 -4.96 11.99 -18.11
C LYS A 635 -6.19 12.21 -17.23
N ASN A 636 -7.27 12.80 -17.75
CA ASN A 636 -8.44 13.21 -16.97
C ASN A 636 -9.59 12.17 -16.92
N SER A 637 -9.44 11.02 -17.57
CA SER A 637 -10.54 10.04 -17.73
C SER A 637 -10.33 8.81 -16.87
N ARG A 638 -11.39 8.09 -16.47
CA ARG A 638 -11.25 6.87 -15.64
C ARG A 638 -11.05 5.62 -16.49
N GLU A 639 -11.83 5.47 -17.54
CA GLU A 639 -11.63 4.43 -18.56
C GLU A 639 -10.93 5.07 -19.77
N ARG A 640 -9.80 4.49 -20.17
CA ARG A 640 -8.95 5.07 -21.21
C ARG A 640 -8.64 4.00 -22.24
N ILE A 641 -8.97 4.28 -23.49
CA ILE A 641 -8.59 3.44 -24.62
C ILE A 641 -7.70 4.31 -25.50
N LEU A 642 -6.49 3.85 -25.78
CA LEU A 642 -5.59 4.46 -26.74
C LEU A 642 -5.53 3.57 -27.99
N ILE A 643 -5.98 4.12 -29.11
CA ILE A 643 -5.88 3.49 -30.42
C ILE A 643 -4.75 4.17 -31.20
N VAL A 644 -3.83 3.37 -31.74
CA VAL A 644 -2.70 3.86 -32.53
C VAL A 644 -2.87 3.37 -33.97
N ILE A 645 -3.08 4.29 -34.89
CA ILE A 645 -3.26 4.03 -36.33
C ILE A 645 -1.89 4.22 -37.01
N THR A 646 -1.29 3.16 -37.54
CA THR A 646 0.06 3.18 -38.14
C THR A 646 0.25 2.06 -39.15
N ASP A 647 1.25 2.14 -40.03
CA ASP A 647 1.68 1.04 -40.90
C ASP A 647 2.65 0.05 -40.20
N GLY A 648 3.07 0.36 -38.96
CA GLY A 648 3.96 -0.48 -38.17
C GLY A 648 5.45 -0.27 -38.43
N LYS A 649 5.84 0.83 -39.10
CA LYS A 649 7.25 1.12 -39.45
C LYS A 649 7.80 2.36 -38.71
N PRO A 650 7.84 2.39 -37.37
CA PRO A 650 8.45 3.50 -36.65
C PRO A 650 9.92 3.64 -37.01
N ASN A 651 10.36 4.85 -37.33
CA ASN A 651 11.74 5.12 -37.74
C ASN A 651 12.38 6.27 -36.94
N ILE A 652 11.64 7.07 -36.19
CA ILE A 652 12.18 8.17 -35.37
C ILE A 652 12.01 7.82 -33.88
N PRO A 653 13.13 7.74 -33.10
CA PRO A 653 13.09 7.53 -31.66
C PRO A 653 12.34 8.63 -30.89
N LEU A 654 11.99 8.35 -29.65
CA LEU A 654 11.37 9.32 -28.76
C LEU A 654 12.34 10.50 -28.54
N ASN A 655 11.93 11.69 -28.97
CA ASN A 655 12.75 12.92 -28.93
C ASN A 655 13.96 12.90 -29.88
N GLY A 656 14.03 11.92 -30.78
CA GLY A 656 15.05 11.85 -31.82
C GLY A 656 14.77 12.81 -32.98
N THR A 657 15.81 13.17 -33.71
CA THR A 657 15.73 13.92 -34.99
C THR A 657 16.30 13.11 -36.17
N THR A 658 16.93 11.98 -35.88
CA THR A 658 17.58 11.10 -36.85
C THR A 658 16.89 9.74 -36.90
N PRO A 659 16.67 9.17 -38.09
CA PRO A 659 16.10 7.84 -38.21
C PRO A 659 16.94 6.75 -37.54
N ASN A 660 16.34 6.02 -36.61
CA ASN A 660 16.87 4.81 -36.00
C ASN A 660 15.71 3.86 -35.68
N ARG A 661 15.54 2.84 -36.52
CA ARG A 661 14.39 1.93 -36.44
C ARG A 661 14.37 1.11 -35.15
N GLU A 662 15.50 0.52 -34.75
CA GLU A 662 15.56 -0.36 -33.58
C GLU A 662 15.19 0.39 -32.30
N GLU A 663 15.75 1.59 -32.13
CA GLU A 663 15.45 2.47 -31.00
C GLU A 663 14.01 2.99 -31.05
N ALA A 664 13.49 3.34 -32.23
CA ALA A 664 12.10 3.78 -32.39
C ALA A 664 11.08 2.69 -32.02
N VAL A 665 11.35 1.43 -32.37
CA VAL A 665 10.52 0.27 -31.95
C VAL A 665 10.61 0.07 -30.44
N ALA A 666 11.81 0.12 -29.87
CA ALA A 666 12.01 -0.04 -28.44
C ALA A 666 11.29 1.04 -27.62
N ASP A 667 11.37 2.29 -28.07
CA ASP A 667 10.70 3.43 -27.44
C ASP A 667 9.18 3.33 -27.54
N ALA A 668 8.64 2.97 -28.72
CA ALA A 668 7.20 2.78 -28.90
C ALA A 668 6.66 1.67 -27.99
N LYS A 669 7.38 0.54 -27.90
CA LYS A 669 7.08 -0.57 -26.99
C LYS A 669 7.09 -0.13 -25.53
N GLU A 670 8.05 0.69 -25.12
CA GLU A 670 8.08 1.22 -23.75
C GLU A 670 6.93 2.19 -23.49
N GLN A 671 6.59 3.06 -24.44
CA GLN A 671 5.42 3.95 -24.30
C GLN A 671 4.09 3.17 -24.21
N VAL A 672 3.93 2.06 -24.94
CA VAL A 672 2.79 1.14 -24.76
C VAL A 672 2.78 0.54 -23.36
N ARG A 673 3.93 0.10 -22.84
CA ARG A 673 4.05 -0.46 -21.48
C ARG A 673 3.74 0.58 -20.41
N GLU A 674 4.25 1.80 -20.54
CA GLU A 674 3.99 2.89 -19.61
C GLU A 674 2.50 3.26 -19.60
N ALA A 675 1.86 3.36 -20.77
CA ALA A 675 0.43 3.62 -20.88
C ALA A 675 -0.41 2.54 -20.16
N ARG A 676 -0.04 1.25 -20.32
CA ARG A 676 -0.70 0.13 -19.64
C ARG A 676 -0.46 0.13 -18.12
N ARG A 677 0.80 0.31 -17.67
CA ARG A 677 1.20 0.21 -16.26
C ARG A 677 0.72 1.38 -15.40
N HIS A 678 0.93 2.62 -15.87
CA HIS A 678 0.80 3.80 -15.01
C HIS A 678 -0.55 4.51 -15.14
N HIS A 679 -1.29 4.22 -16.22
CA HIS A 679 -2.50 4.97 -16.54
C HIS A 679 -3.74 4.09 -16.73
N ASN A 680 -3.61 2.77 -16.54
CA ASN A 680 -4.69 1.80 -16.77
C ASN A 680 -5.34 1.99 -18.15
N VAL A 681 -4.50 2.26 -19.17
CA VAL A 681 -4.96 2.51 -20.55
C VAL A 681 -4.93 1.19 -21.32
N VAL A 682 -6.04 0.86 -21.97
CA VAL A 682 -6.06 -0.20 -22.97
C VAL A 682 -5.44 0.35 -24.25
N VAL A 683 -4.30 -0.19 -24.67
CA VAL A 683 -3.59 0.27 -25.87
C VAL A 683 -3.73 -0.75 -26.99
N ILE A 684 -4.25 -0.31 -28.14
CA ILE A 684 -4.52 -1.13 -29.33
C ILE A 684 -3.89 -0.49 -30.55
N GLY A 685 -3.00 -1.20 -31.23
CA GLY A 685 -2.49 -0.80 -32.55
C GLY A 685 -3.44 -1.20 -33.67
N ILE A 686 -3.56 -0.39 -34.71
CA ILE A 686 -4.24 -0.74 -35.97
C ILE A 686 -3.23 -0.57 -37.09
N GLY A 687 -2.75 -1.71 -37.60
CA GLY A 687 -1.84 -1.80 -38.73
C GLY A 687 -2.57 -1.57 -40.04
N ILE A 688 -2.15 -0.61 -40.85
CA ILE A 688 -2.78 -0.28 -42.15
C ILE A 688 -1.78 -0.28 -43.29
N GLY A 689 -2.17 -0.87 -44.42
CA GLY A 689 -1.44 -0.79 -45.68
C GLY A 689 -1.18 -2.14 -46.31
N ASN A 690 -0.60 -2.12 -47.52
CA ASN A 690 -0.29 -3.34 -48.26
C ASN A 690 1.01 -4.01 -47.78
N GLU A 691 1.83 -3.29 -47.00
CA GLU A 691 3.13 -3.73 -46.50
C GLU A 691 3.23 -3.53 -44.98
N ILE A 692 2.22 -4.00 -44.24
CA ILE A 692 2.22 -3.90 -42.78
C ILE A 692 3.34 -4.76 -42.20
N ASP A 693 4.16 -4.18 -41.32
CA ASP A 693 5.15 -4.94 -40.57
C ASP A 693 4.51 -5.55 -39.31
N GLU A 694 3.84 -6.69 -39.51
CA GLU A 694 3.13 -7.37 -38.42
C GLU A 694 4.08 -7.80 -37.29
N GLY A 695 5.33 -8.15 -37.62
CA GLY A 695 6.35 -8.49 -36.62
C GLY A 695 6.63 -7.31 -35.68
N THR A 696 6.79 -6.13 -36.25
CA THR A 696 7.02 -4.89 -35.48
C THR A 696 5.77 -4.48 -34.68
N LEU A 697 4.56 -4.60 -35.24
CA LEU A 697 3.33 -4.36 -34.48
C LEU A 697 3.18 -5.31 -33.29
N ARG A 698 3.47 -6.60 -33.51
CA ARG A 698 3.45 -7.61 -32.46
C ARG A 698 4.49 -7.32 -31.37
N GLU A 699 5.65 -6.82 -31.75
CA GLU A 699 6.67 -6.41 -30.80
C GLU A 699 6.24 -5.21 -29.95
N MET A 700 5.68 -4.18 -30.56
CA MET A 700 5.26 -2.95 -29.85
C MET A 700 4.04 -3.20 -28.97
N PHE A 701 3.00 -3.83 -29.52
CA PHE A 701 1.70 -3.93 -28.86
C PHE A 701 1.44 -5.28 -28.17
N GLY A 702 2.21 -6.31 -28.50
CA GLY A 702 2.00 -7.70 -28.04
C GLY A 702 1.05 -8.49 -28.95
N GLN A 703 1.02 -9.81 -28.77
CA GLN A 703 0.31 -10.75 -29.67
C GLN A 703 -1.19 -10.51 -29.84
N ARG A 704 -1.85 -9.90 -28.84
CA ARG A 704 -3.27 -9.55 -28.86
C ARG A 704 -3.51 -8.05 -28.79
N GLY A 705 -2.46 -7.24 -28.94
CA GLY A 705 -2.51 -5.80 -28.77
C GLY A 705 -2.71 -5.01 -30.05
N TYR A 706 -2.93 -5.66 -31.19
CA TYR A 706 -3.15 -4.98 -32.46
C TYR A 706 -4.20 -5.68 -33.32
N ALA A 707 -4.76 -4.93 -34.25
CA ALA A 707 -5.61 -5.40 -35.33
C ALA A 707 -5.00 -5.00 -36.68
N LEU A 708 -5.23 -5.79 -37.72
CA LEU A 708 -4.86 -5.45 -39.09
C LEU A 708 -6.08 -4.92 -39.84
N ALA A 709 -5.84 -3.94 -40.71
CA ALA A 709 -6.81 -3.36 -41.61
C ALA A 709 -6.17 -3.15 -43.00
N ASP A 710 -6.94 -3.39 -44.04
CA ASP A 710 -6.64 -2.94 -45.38
C ASP A 710 -7.06 -1.48 -45.54
N ARG A 711 -6.51 -0.80 -46.55
CA ARG A 711 -6.89 0.59 -46.85
C ARG A 711 -8.40 0.75 -47.09
N SER A 712 -9.08 -0.27 -47.61
CA SER A 712 -10.52 -0.20 -47.87
C SER A 712 -11.41 -0.53 -46.68
N ASN A 713 -10.87 -1.07 -45.59
CA ASN A 713 -11.67 -1.51 -44.43
C ASN A 713 -11.23 -0.90 -43.09
N LEU A 714 -10.32 0.07 -43.10
CA LEU A 714 -9.83 0.75 -41.89
C LEU A 714 -10.99 1.30 -41.07
N THR A 715 -11.95 1.93 -41.74
CA THR A 715 -13.10 2.54 -41.07
C THR A 715 -13.93 1.51 -40.30
N GLU A 716 -14.32 0.41 -40.95
CA GLU A 716 -15.07 -0.70 -40.34
C GLU A 716 -14.26 -1.33 -39.20
N ARG A 717 -12.96 -1.57 -39.44
CA ARG A 717 -12.08 -2.21 -38.46
C ARG A 717 -11.89 -1.37 -37.21
N LEU A 718 -11.74 -0.06 -37.35
CA LEU A 718 -11.63 0.86 -36.22
C LEU A 718 -12.91 0.88 -35.37
N VAL A 719 -14.07 0.89 -36.03
CA VAL A 719 -15.37 0.84 -35.37
C VAL A 719 -15.60 -0.49 -34.67
N ASP A 720 -15.22 -1.61 -35.29
CA ASP A 720 -15.28 -2.95 -34.70
C ASP A 720 -14.38 -3.06 -33.46
N VAL A 721 -13.13 -2.60 -33.55
CA VAL A 721 -12.21 -2.56 -32.40
C VAL A 721 -12.81 -1.78 -31.25
N TYR A 722 -13.43 -0.62 -31.53
CA TYR A 722 -14.11 0.15 -30.50
C TYR A 722 -15.32 -0.59 -29.91
N ARG A 723 -16.16 -1.23 -30.74
CA ARG A 723 -17.29 -2.05 -30.28
C ARG A 723 -16.82 -3.17 -29.35
N ASP A 724 -15.80 -3.92 -29.73
CA ASP A 724 -15.26 -5.03 -28.94
C ASP A 724 -14.79 -4.56 -27.56
N GLN A 725 -14.21 -3.34 -27.47
CA GLN A 725 -13.83 -2.76 -26.17
C GLN A 725 -15.02 -2.29 -25.32
N ILE A 726 -16.15 -1.95 -25.92
CA ILE A 726 -17.39 -1.69 -25.17
C ILE A 726 -17.95 -2.99 -24.59
N GLU A 727 -17.86 -4.08 -25.36
CA GLU A 727 -18.35 -5.40 -24.98
C GLU A 727 -17.50 -6.06 -23.89
N ILE A 728 -16.16 -5.99 -23.97
CA ILE A 728 -15.26 -6.52 -22.92
C ILE A 728 -15.44 -5.79 -21.59
N GLY A 729 -15.84 -4.51 -21.62
CA GLY A 729 -16.14 -3.74 -20.41
C GLY A 729 -17.54 -4.00 -19.83
N ARG A 730 -18.31 -4.96 -20.33
CA ARG A 730 -19.55 -5.47 -19.70
C ARG A 730 -19.22 -6.69 -18.86
#